data_AF-A0A7S0C736-F1
#
_entry.id   AF-A0A7S0C736-F1
#
_cell.length_a   1.000
_cell.length_b   1.000
_cell.length_c   1.000
_cell.angle_alpha   90.00
_cell.angle_beta   90.00
_cell.angle_gamma   90.00
#
_symmetry.space_group_name_H-M   'P 1'
#
loop_
_entity.id
_entity.type
_entity.pdbx_description
1 polymer ?
#
loop_
_entity_poly.entity_id
_entity_poly.type
_entity_poly.pdbx_seq_one_letter_code
_entity_poly.pdbx_strand_id
1 'polypeptide(L)'
;DLTKSNADDLQSVIDLIQAHQQLPDRANFIIAMLRQVDTFANRFDLSDLPKDLLDKIGELTSLEGKAYNEITLAASAIIMQSKIAPFDSRVEDLISELVASNADLVAISQSATLSAGVDLLTSLFGHSDKKVRNAAIEVYIRRVYRVHRILSINVDEVNGRPLCTWTFQFADTPSVGGVTRQGLLSVVPSAAAIEKDLPEMLSSMGANFDTIDKGDGNQFVNVLHIAATEDSNIDIPGMEAAFSNKIKELKMLGVRTVNVLIPVPERDPKYLTFPQCDEFREDPTRRNMRPTFHHFLELSRLSRNYDLERLESVGKNVQVYIGAEKASKPVRGGPPQVLYVRGLSHTSGLVSVPGAARALLQGLDELERAYSSKKVSPVASSRIFLHSLPEVENSSPAEVKDAFVGIMGILKSRLATRLLKLRVDEIEVLVRLASVDGDGNRVVQPVRLLASSMEGEWLKTQVFNDIPDPVTGVSSRYCLVEDDSVCVLDPYGSSNIVQTKRTVARRVGSTYAYDFLGLLEVGLIGEWEHHLNNIAKGDLDRSTDKMPTGIFSSRELVDGDDGELTFGARSIGTNTIGMVGWVVTMKTPEYPEGREVVFIANDVTVQSGSFGVEEDEFYYKASKYARENKLPRVYIACNAGARIGLVDELKPLFNIKFVDEQTPNKGFEYLYLTDKDYSELPDGTVNARKVPEGWAIEDIIGTKHGIGVENLQGSGKIAGETSQAYDEIFTLSYVTGRSVGIGAYLVRLGQRVIQMNQGPMILTGFSALNKLLGKEVYTSQDQLGGPQVMVPNGVTHEQVADDQAGVASIIKWISFVPKSVGALPAVRESHDSVERDVEWRPTPTPYDPRLMLAGTADARGFFDTGSFKEYLAGWGKSVIVGRGRLGGIPMGAIAVETRLVDKVVPADPADPNSREAILPQAGQVLFPDSSYKTAQAIRDFDKEGLPLMMFANWRGFSGGSRDMAGEILKFGAMIVDALREYSNPVFIYLPPHGELRGGSWVVVDPTINEDKMEMYADLDSRGGILEPAGITEIKFRLADQLKAMHRLDPSLQLLDNELDNLNMDDETAAVEIKKQIEAREETLKPVYMQAATEFADLHDKTGRMKAKGVIKAAVPWKNSRQFFFHLTMRRIVQDDLVQQLKNADNTLNTTAAIDVLKTMCTCDWEDNKAVVDYFTTQADAVAEKIKATRVSAIKAQMGILESELSGM
;
A
#
# COMPACT_ATOMS: atom_id res chain seq x y z
N ASP A 1 11.57 -22.84 -3.09
CA ASP A 1 12.43 -22.47 -4.23
C ASP A 1 13.84 -23.02 -4.14
N LEU A 2 14.63 -22.74 -3.08
CA LEU A 2 15.99 -23.30 -2.93
C LEU A 2 16.06 -24.82 -3.11
N THR A 3 15.15 -25.57 -2.50
CA THR A 3 15.03 -27.03 -2.68
C THR A 3 14.69 -27.43 -4.12
N LYS A 4 13.84 -26.66 -4.82
CA LYS A 4 13.46 -26.94 -6.22
C LYS A 4 14.63 -26.66 -7.17
N SER A 5 15.39 -25.60 -6.94
CA SER A 5 16.54 -25.20 -7.76
C SER A 5 17.79 -26.08 -7.54
N ASN A 6 17.89 -26.77 -6.41
CA ASN A 6 19.02 -27.63 -6.05
C ASN A 6 18.54 -29.06 -5.75
N ALA A 7 17.60 -29.57 -6.53
CA ALA A 7 17.03 -30.90 -6.32
C ALA A 7 18.09 -32.02 -6.34
N ASP A 8 19.17 -31.81 -7.12
CA ASP A 8 20.29 -32.75 -7.24
C ASP A 8 21.34 -32.61 -6.13
N ASP A 9 21.34 -31.50 -5.38
CA ASP A 9 22.27 -31.24 -4.27
C ASP A 9 21.56 -30.54 -3.10
N LEU A 10 20.83 -31.34 -2.33
CA LEU A 10 20.19 -30.87 -1.11
C LEU A 10 21.19 -30.48 -0.02
N GLN A 11 22.45 -30.93 -0.09
CA GLN A 11 23.46 -30.53 0.89
C GLN A 11 23.78 -29.04 0.74
N SER A 12 23.91 -28.54 -0.48
CA SER A 12 24.03 -27.08 -0.73
C SER A 12 22.87 -26.29 -0.12
N VAL A 13 21.63 -26.82 -0.16
CA VAL A 13 20.47 -26.17 0.47
C VAL A 13 20.61 -26.15 1.99
N ILE A 14 21.03 -27.27 2.59
CA ILE A 14 21.26 -27.37 4.03
C ILE A 14 22.36 -26.38 4.45
N ASP A 15 23.47 -26.33 3.72
CA ASP A 15 24.60 -25.43 4.00
C ASP A 15 24.17 -23.97 3.89
N LEU A 16 23.36 -23.60 2.89
CA LEU A 16 22.79 -22.25 2.76
C LEU A 16 21.84 -21.91 3.93
N ILE A 17 21.00 -22.85 4.37
CA ILE A 17 20.11 -22.65 5.52
C ILE A 17 20.94 -22.45 6.80
N GLN A 18 21.96 -23.28 7.03
CA GLN A 18 22.88 -23.12 8.16
C GLN A 18 23.61 -21.77 8.11
N ALA A 19 24.10 -21.38 6.92
CA ALA A 19 24.76 -20.11 6.73
C ALA A 19 23.83 -18.90 6.90
N HIS A 20 22.53 -19.05 6.64
CA HIS A 20 21.50 -18.04 6.91
C HIS A 20 21.10 -18.00 8.40
N GLN A 21 21.08 -19.14 9.09
CA GLN A 21 20.89 -19.17 10.55
C GLN A 21 22.00 -18.40 11.29
N GLN A 22 23.23 -18.40 10.74
CA GLN A 22 24.39 -17.66 11.25
C GLN A 22 24.54 -16.24 10.64
N LEU A 23 23.49 -15.70 10.02
CA LEU A 23 23.53 -14.39 9.37
C LEU A 23 23.99 -13.23 10.28
N PRO A 24 23.58 -13.13 11.56
CA PRO A 24 24.02 -12.05 12.44
C PRO A 24 25.54 -11.97 12.60
N ASP A 25 26.20 -13.12 12.79
CA ASP A 25 27.65 -13.18 13.00
C ASP A 25 28.42 -12.87 11.70
N ARG A 26 27.92 -13.36 10.56
CA ARG A 26 28.49 -13.05 9.24
C ARG A 26 28.40 -11.56 8.93
N ALA A 27 27.27 -10.91 9.24
CA ALA A 27 27.11 -9.48 9.05
C ALA A 27 28.11 -8.67 9.90
N ASN A 28 28.27 -9.03 11.18
CA ASN A 28 29.24 -8.40 12.07
C ASN A 28 30.68 -8.53 11.54
N PHE A 29 31.05 -9.69 10.98
CA PHE A 29 32.37 -9.90 10.38
C PHE A 29 32.63 -8.97 9.18
N ILE A 30 31.65 -8.83 8.27
CA ILE A 30 31.78 -7.93 7.11
C ILE A 30 31.89 -6.47 7.56
N ILE A 31 31.10 -6.04 8.56
CA ILE A 31 31.21 -4.67 9.12
C ILE A 31 32.61 -4.44 9.71
N ALA A 32 33.15 -5.42 10.43
CA ALA A 32 34.50 -5.33 10.97
C ALA A 32 35.56 -5.18 9.86
N MET A 33 35.39 -5.86 8.72
CA MET A 33 36.25 -5.67 7.54
C MET A 33 36.10 -4.29 6.92
N LEU A 34 34.87 -3.80 6.73
CA LEU A 34 34.63 -2.46 6.14
C LEU A 34 35.27 -1.34 6.98
N ARG A 35 35.25 -1.44 8.32
CA ARG A 35 35.91 -0.48 9.21
C ARG A 35 37.44 -0.41 9.02
N GLN A 36 38.06 -1.44 8.45
CA GLN A 36 39.50 -1.45 8.20
C GLN A 36 39.86 -0.84 6.84
N VAL A 37 38.89 -0.63 5.94
CA VAL A 37 39.10 -0.10 4.58
C VAL A 37 39.70 1.30 4.62
N ASP A 38 39.30 2.15 5.59
CA ASP A 38 39.86 3.49 5.77
C ASP A 38 41.40 3.49 5.92
N THR A 39 41.95 2.44 6.55
CA THR A 39 43.40 2.33 6.75
C THR A 39 44.10 1.57 5.64
N PHE A 40 43.35 1.10 4.63
CA PHE A 40 43.86 0.22 3.59
C PHE A 40 44.88 0.95 2.70
N ALA A 41 44.55 2.15 2.22
CA ALA A 41 45.45 2.97 1.40
C ALA A 41 46.79 3.20 2.12
N ASN A 42 46.72 3.60 3.40
CA ASN A 42 47.91 3.85 4.23
C ASN A 42 48.72 2.57 4.55
N ARG A 43 48.06 1.41 4.72
CA ARG A 43 48.75 0.13 5.00
C ARG A 43 49.49 -0.43 3.79
N PHE A 44 49.00 -0.12 2.60
CA PHE A 44 49.54 -0.65 1.34
C PHE A 44 50.24 0.42 0.48
N ASP A 45 50.41 1.64 1.02
CA ASP A 45 51.09 2.77 0.38
C ASP A 45 50.47 3.13 -0.99
N LEU A 46 49.14 3.11 -1.05
CA LEU A 46 48.34 3.44 -2.24
C LEU A 46 47.82 4.88 -2.14
N SER A 47 47.79 5.61 -3.26
CA SER A 47 47.21 6.96 -3.32
C SER A 47 45.68 6.94 -3.20
N ASP A 48 45.04 5.92 -3.77
CA ASP A 48 43.59 5.73 -3.78
C ASP A 48 43.22 4.25 -3.57
N LEU A 49 41.98 4.00 -3.16
CA LEU A 49 41.44 2.64 -3.09
C LEU A 49 41.37 2.01 -4.49
N PRO A 50 41.78 0.72 -4.65
CA PRO A 50 41.67 0.03 -5.93
C PRO A 50 40.24 0.02 -6.46
N LYS A 51 40.08 0.23 -7.78
CA LYS A 51 38.77 0.26 -8.43
C LYS A 51 37.97 -1.04 -8.20
N ASP A 52 38.62 -2.20 -8.29
CA ASP A 52 37.97 -3.50 -8.05
C ASP A 52 37.40 -3.61 -6.63
N LEU A 53 38.08 -3.04 -5.63
CA LEU A 53 37.60 -3.02 -4.25
C LEU A 53 36.41 -2.06 -4.10
N LEU A 54 36.47 -0.88 -4.73
CA LEU A 54 35.36 0.08 -4.75
C LEU A 54 34.13 -0.50 -5.47
N ASP A 55 34.31 -1.25 -6.54
CA ASP A 55 33.23 -1.92 -7.27
C ASP A 55 32.56 -2.99 -6.38
N LYS A 56 33.34 -3.77 -5.62
CA LYS A 56 32.79 -4.74 -4.65
C LYS A 56 32.11 -4.11 -3.44
N ILE A 57 32.64 -3.01 -2.91
CA ILE A 57 31.95 -2.21 -1.88
C ILE A 57 30.68 -1.60 -2.48
N GLY A 58 30.69 -1.22 -3.75
CA GLY A 58 29.53 -0.82 -4.54
C GLY A 58 28.43 -1.87 -4.53
N GLU A 59 28.75 -3.13 -4.81
CA GLU A 59 27.79 -4.24 -4.74
C GLU A 59 27.13 -4.36 -3.36
N LEU A 60 27.89 -4.16 -2.26
CA LEU A 60 27.34 -4.20 -0.90
C LEU A 60 26.29 -3.11 -0.63
N THR A 61 26.35 -1.99 -1.35
CA THR A 61 25.33 -0.94 -1.21
C THR A 61 23.95 -1.34 -1.74
N SER A 62 23.89 -2.39 -2.57
CA SER A 62 22.64 -2.91 -3.16
C SER A 62 21.96 -4.00 -2.33
N LEU A 63 22.56 -4.45 -1.23
CA LEU A 63 21.97 -5.49 -0.37
C LEU A 63 20.69 -4.98 0.30
N GLU A 64 19.62 -5.76 0.18
CA GLU A 64 18.32 -5.45 0.75
C GLU A 64 18.03 -6.29 2.00
N GLY A 65 17.50 -5.66 3.05
CA GLY A 65 16.98 -6.33 4.24
C GLY A 65 17.66 -5.91 5.53
N LYS A 66 16.90 -5.95 6.63
CA LYS A 66 17.32 -5.42 7.95
C LYS A 66 18.64 -5.97 8.47
N ALA A 67 19.01 -7.18 8.08
CA ALA A 67 20.26 -7.80 8.51
C ALA A 67 21.50 -7.22 7.81
N TYR A 68 21.37 -6.66 6.60
CA TYR A 68 22.47 -6.14 5.78
C TYR A 68 22.62 -4.62 5.85
N ASN A 69 21.58 -3.94 6.31
CA ASN A 69 21.46 -2.50 6.40
C ASN A 69 22.68 -1.74 6.98
N GLU A 70 23.30 -2.22 8.06
CA GLU A 70 24.51 -1.61 8.63
C GLU A 70 25.73 -1.73 7.68
N ILE A 71 25.82 -2.82 6.92
CA ILE A 71 26.85 -3.03 5.88
C ILE A 71 26.65 -2.03 4.75
N THR A 72 25.41 -1.90 4.26
CA THR A 72 25.04 -0.96 3.20
C THR A 72 25.42 0.48 3.56
N LEU A 73 25.14 0.90 4.79
CA LEU A 73 25.45 2.25 5.28
C LEU A 73 26.96 2.51 5.34
N ALA A 74 27.72 1.57 5.90
CA ALA A 74 29.18 1.67 5.94
C ALA A 74 29.79 1.70 4.53
N ALA A 75 29.30 0.87 3.62
CA ALA A 75 29.75 0.82 2.23
C ALA A 75 29.46 2.13 1.48
N SER A 76 28.26 2.70 1.63
CA SER A 76 27.90 3.98 0.99
C SER A 76 28.76 5.14 1.50
N ALA A 77 29.08 5.18 2.79
CA ALA A 77 29.96 6.20 3.36
C ALA A 77 31.36 6.17 2.72
N ILE A 78 31.95 4.98 2.56
CA ILE A 78 33.25 4.80 1.90
C ILE A 78 33.22 5.29 0.45
N ILE A 79 32.18 4.94 -0.32
CA ILE A 79 32.03 5.37 -1.73
C ILE A 79 31.84 6.89 -1.84
N MET A 80 31.13 7.50 -0.91
CA MET A 80 30.95 8.96 -0.92
C MET A 80 32.27 9.67 -0.63
N GLN A 81 33.06 9.14 0.31
CA GLN A 81 34.37 9.67 0.66
C GLN A 81 35.38 9.53 -0.49
N SER A 82 35.33 8.42 -1.24
CA SER A 82 36.24 8.19 -2.39
C SER A 82 36.01 9.15 -3.58
N LYS A 83 34.91 9.91 -3.59
CA LYS A 83 34.62 10.93 -4.63
C LYS A 83 35.16 12.32 -4.28
N ILE A 84 35.62 12.52 -3.06
CA ILE A 84 36.16 13.81 -2.60
C ILE A 84 37.61 13.90 -3.07
N ALA A 85 37.99 15.05 -3.64
CA ALA A 85 39.37 15.28 -4.05
C ALA A 85 40.35 15.17 -2.87
N PRO A 86 41.61 14.76 -3.11
CA PRO A 86 42.63 14.62 -2.08
C PRO A 86 42.74 15.86 -1.18
N PHE A 87 42.95 15.63 0.12
CA PHE A 87 42.91 16.69 1.13
C PHE A 87 43.93 17.81 0.85
N ASP A 88 45.18 17.45 0.55
CA ASP A 88 46.26 18.42 0.33
C ASP A 88 46.00 19.34 -0.86
N SER A 89 45.49 18.80 -1.98
CA SER A 89 45.10 19.60 -3.16
C SER A 89 44.03 20.63 -2.80
N ARG A 90 43.05 20.25 -1.96
CA ARG A 90 42.00 21.18 -1.52
C ARG A 90 42.53 22.25 -0.57
N VAL A 91 43.53 21.93 0.26
CA VAL A 91 44.19 22.90 1.14
C VAL A 91 44.96 23.94 0.31
N GLU A 92 45.71 23.50 -0.71
CA GLU A 92 46.44 24.41 -1.62
C GLU A 92 45.51 25.34 -2.40
N ASP A 93 44.40 24.81 -2.92
CA ASP A 93 43.37 25.60 -3.59
C ASP A 93 42.78 26.67 -2.65
N LEU A 94 42.45 26.28 -1.41
CA LEU A 94 41.89 27.20 -0.41
C LEU A 94 42.90 28.29 0.00
N ILE A 95 44.18 27.95 0.20
CA ILE A 95 45.22 28.94 0.49
C ILE A 95 45.30 29.97 -0.64
N SER A 96 45.23 29.51 -1.88
CA SER A 96 45.26 30.38 -3.07
C SER A 96 44.07 31.34 -3.13
N GLU A 97 42.87 30.89 -2.73
CA GLU A 97 41.68 31.75 -2.62
C GLU A 97 41.77 32.75 -1.46
N LEU A 98 42.26 32.33 -0.29
CA LEU A 98 42.32 33.17 0.93
C LEU A 98 43.33 34.32 0.84
N VAL A 99 44.42 34.14 0.08
CA VAL A 99 45.53 35.12 -0.01
C VAL A 99 45.53 35.87 -1.35
N ALA A 100 44.51 35.66 -2.20
CA ALA A 100 44.35 36.40 -3.44
C ALA A 100 44.29 37.93 -3.19
N SER A 101 44.90 38.71 -4.08
CA SER A 101 45.03 40.18 -3.91
C SER A 101 43.70 40.93 -3.74
N ASN A 102 42.59 40.34 -4.20
CA ASN A 102 41.21 40.84 -4.08
C ASN A 102 40.30 39.82 -3.36
N ALA A 103 40.83 39.04 -2.41
CA ALA A 103 40.06 38.02 -1.70
C ALA A 103 38.87 38.65 -0.94
N ASP A 104 37.64 38.32 -1.36
CA ASP A 104 36.43 38.66 -0.63
C ASP A 104 36.13 37.57 0.41
N LEU A 105 36.68 37.76 1.62
CA LEU A 105 36.49 36.83 2.74
C LEU A 105 35.02 36.66 3.13
N VAL A 106 34.16 37.65 2.85
CA VAL A 106 32.72 37.56 3.10
C VAL A 106 32.09 36.61 2.10
N ALA A 107 32.34 36.78 0.81
CA ALA A 107 31.85 35.87 -0.24
C ALA A 107 32.36 34.43 -0.04
N ILE A 108 33.64 34.25 0.31
CA ILE A 108 34.23 32.92 0.59
C ILE A 108 33.52 32.27 1.79
N SER A 109 33.23 33.03 2.86
CA SER A 109 32.50 32.52 4.04
C SER A 109 31.04 32.14 3.75
N GLN A 110 30.43 32.74 2.73
CA GLN A 110 29.05 32.51 2.31
C GLN A 110 28.93 31.43 1.22
N SER A 111 30.04 31.04 0.59
CA SER A 111 30.07 30.09 -0.51
C SER A 111 29.39 28.76 -0.16
N ALA A 112 28.54 28.31 -1.10
CA ALA A 112 27.85 27.03 -1.02
C ALA A 112 28.71 25.85 -1.48
N THR A 113 29.81 26.10 -2.21
CA THR A 113 30.76 25.07 -2.64
C THR A 113 31.72 24.71 -1.50
N LEU A 114 32.12 23.44 -1.43
CA LEU A 114 33.02 22.89 -0.40
C LEU A 114 34.46 23.41 -0.48
N SER A 115 34.77 24.43 -1.28
CA SER A 115 36.13 24.96 -1.47
C SER A 115 36.75 25.49 -0.16
N ALA A 116 35.93 26.05 0.74
CA ALA A 116 36.35 26.49 2.08
C ALA A 116 35.74 25.63 3.20
N GLY A 117 35.91 24.30 3.12
CA GLY A 117 35.49 23.35 4.15
C GLY A 117 36.08 23.66 5.54
N VAL A 118 35.38 23.34 6.62
CA VAL A 118 35.88 23.58 7.99
C VAL A 118 37.07 22.68 8.34
N ASP A 119 37.14 21.49 7.76
CA ASP A 119 38.30 20.60 7.77
C ASP A 119 39.55 21.32 7.22
N LEU A 120 39.39 22.05 6.11
CA LEU A 120 40.47 22.81 5.48
C LEU A 120 40.81 24.09 6.25
N LEU A 121 39.81 24.84 6.75
CA LEU A 121 40.05 26.09 7.49
C LEU A 121 40.77 25.85 8.82
N THR A 122 40.43 24.76 9.51
CA THR A 122 40.97 24.47 10.85
C THR A 122 42.38 23.90 10.81
N SER A 123 42.79 23.23 9.72
CA SER A 123 44.19 22.83 9.52
C SER A 123 45.12 24.03 9.32
N LEU A 124 44.57 25.17 8.87
CA LEU A 124 45.33 26.40 8.63
C LEU A 124 45.52 27.27 9.88
N PHE A 125 44.93 26.94 11.04
CA PHE A 125 45.06 27.75 12.26
C PHE A 125 46.49 27.77 12.83
N GLY A 126 47.28 26.72 12.55
CA GLY A 126 48.69 26.62 12.92
C GLY A 126 49.66 26.96 11.78
N HIS A 127 49.18 27.45 10.63
CA HIS A 127 50.02 27.68 9.45
C HIS A 127 51.14 28.69 9.72
N SER A 128 52.32 28.54 9.10
CA SER A 128 53.47 29.42 9.38
C SER A 128 53.25 30.89 8.98
N ASP A 129 52.54 31.12 7.87
CA ASP A 129 52.15 32.46 7.41
C ASP A 129 51.00 33.07 8.22
N LYS A 130 51.25 34.25 8.80
CA LYS A 130 50.27 35.04 9.57
C LYS A 130 49.06 35.48 8.74
N LYS A 131 49.23 35.81 7.45
CA LYS A 131 48.11 36.23 6.59
C LYS A 131 47.12 35.09 6.37
N VAL A 132 47.64 33.88 6.12
CA VAL A 132 46.85 32.66 5.93
C VAL A 132 46.08 32.33 7.21
N ARG A 133 46.76 32.32 8.38
CA ARG A 133 46.11 32.05 9.68
C ARG A 133 44.97 33.03 9.96
N ASN A 134 45.24 34.33 9.81
CA ASN A 134 44.26 35.36 10.13
C ASN A 134 43.03 35.29 9.22
N ALA A 135 43.23 35.11 7.92
CA ALA A 135 42.15 34.94 6.95
C ALA A 135 41.33 33.67 7.22
N ALA A 136 41.98 32.54 7.54
CA ALA A 136 41.29 31.29 7.87
C ALA A 136 40.42 31.41 9.13
N ILE A 137 40.90 32.07 10.19
CA ILE A 137 40.14 32.30 11.42
C ILE A 137 38.94 33.22 11.16
N GLU A 138 39.12 34.31 10.40
CA GLU A 138 38.03 35.23 10.07
C GLU A 138 36.94 34.51 9.25
N VAL A 139 37.32 33.80 8.18
CA VAL A 139 36.39 33.05 7.34
C VAL A 139 35.66 31.98 8.14
N TYR A 140 36.35 31.29 9.05
CA TYR A 140 35.74 30.31 9.95
C TYR A 140 34.65 30.94 10.83
N ILE A 141 34.94 32.04 11.53
CA ILE A 141 33.95 32.71 12.41
C ILE A 141 32.76 33.20 11.59
N ARG A 142 32.99 33.86 10.44
CA ARG A 142 31.91 34.32 9.56
C ARG A 142 31.04 33.16 9.06
N ARG A 143 31.64 32.00 8.77
CA ARG A 143 30.91 30.81 8.33
C ARG A 143 30.07 30.19 9.45
N VAL A 144 30.61 30.10 10.67
CA VAL A 144 29.91 29.59 11.87
C VAL A 144 28.77 30.50 12.31
N TYR A 145 28.95 31.82 12.19
CA TYR A 145 27.98 32.84 12.60
C TYR A 145 27.20 33.45 11.42
N ARG A 146 27.12 32.79 10.26
CA ARG A 146 26.52 33.35 9.02
C ARG A 146 25.06 33.81 9.11
N VAL A 147 24.29 33.27 10.04
CA VAL A 147 22.87 33.63 10.29
C VAL A 147 22.77 34.81 11.27
N HIS A 148 23.87 35.19 11.91
CA HIS A 148 23.93 36.29 12.86
C HIS A 148 24.37 37.57 12.15
N ARG A 149 23.94 38.71 12.66
CA ARG A 149 24.45 40.01 12.25
C ARG A 149 25.77 40.27 12.97
N ILE A 150 26.88 40.06 12.29
CA ILE A 150 28.22 40.41 12.81
C ILE A 150 28.40 41.93 12.71
N LEU A 151 28.62 42.59 13.83
CA LEU A 151 28.76 44.05 13.91
C LEU A 151 30.23 44.46 13.76
N SER A 152 31.14 43.73 14.40
CA SER A 152 32.59 43.90 14.27
C SER A 152 33.29 42.55 14.40
N ILE A 153 34.42 42.38 13.71
CA ILE A 153 35.32 41.24 13.84
C ILE A 153 36.76 41.75 13.74
N ASN A 154 37.63 41.29 14.64
CA ASN A 154 39.04 41.63 14.66
C ASN A 154 39.87 40.37 14.93
N VAL A 155 40.98 40.22 14.22
CA VAL A 155 41.93 39.10 14.36
C VAL A 155 43.31 39.65 14.68
N ASP A 156 43.68 39.54 15.95
CA ASP A 156 44.93 40.02 16.54
C ASP A 156 45.84 38.86 16.98
N GLU A 157 47.02 39.19 17.48
CA GLU A 157 47.97 38.21 18.02
C GLU A 157 48.48 38.72 19.38
N VAL A 158 48.22 37.96 20.44
CA VAL A 158 48.59 38.30 21.82
C VAL A 158 49.56 37.22 22.30
N ASN A 159 50.77 37.61 22.72
CA ASN A 159 51.83 36.71 23.20
C ASN A 159 52.14 35.54 22.23
N GLY A 160 52.10 35.80 20.92
CA GLY A 160 52.36 34.79 19.88
C GLY A 160 51.21 33.82 19.62
N ARG A 161 50.02 34.08 20.17
CA ARG A 161 48.80 33.30 19.93
C ARG A 161 47.79 34.11 19.10
N PRO A 162 47.26 33.54 18.00
CA PRO A 162 46.13 34.14 17.29
C PRO A 162 44.91 34.27 18.20
N LEU A 163 44.31 35.46 18.19
CA LEU A 163 43.13 35.80 18.97
C LEU A 163 42.13 36.51 18.06
N CYS A 164 40.91 35.99 17.97
CA CYS A 164 39.82 36.66 17.24
C CYS A 164 38.73 37.10 18.22
N THR A 165 38.34 38.36 18.13
CA THR A 165 37.20 38.93 18.86
C THR A 165 36.12 39.36 17.87
N TRP A 166 34.86 39.12 18.19
CA TRP A 166 33.76 39.62 17.37
C TRP A 166 32.55 39.98 18.23
N THR A 167 31.76 40.93 17.73
CA THR A 167 30.49 41.31 18.32
C THR A 167 29.35 40.98 17.35
N PHE A 168 28.25 40.44 17.88
CA PHE A 168 27.16 39.95 17.04
C PHE A 168 25.79 40.03 17.72
N GLN A 169 24.76 40.05 16.89
CA GLN A 169 23.34 39.97 17.28
C GLN A 169 22.63 38.90 16.45
N PHE A 170 21.49 38.40 16.93
CA PHE A 170 20.63 37.57 16.07
C PHE A 170 20.07 38.42 14.94
N ALA A 171 20.13 37.92 13.70
CA ALA A 171 19.61 38.67 12.57
C ALA A 171 18.08 38.58 12.45
N ASP A 172 17.46 37.56 13.06
CA ASP A 172 16.01 37.32 13.08
C ASP A 172 15.27 38.14 14.13
N THR A 173 16.00 38.95 14.91
CA THR A 173 15.45 39.88 15.89
C THR A 173 15.62 41.32 15.40
N PRO A 174 14.71 42.25 15.73
CA PRO A 174 14.86 43.66 15.39
C PRO A 174 16.23 44.21 15.82
N SER A 175 16.83 45.07 14.99
CA SER A 175 18.12 45.72 15.27
C SER A 175 18.06 46.63 16.50
N VAL A 176 16.92 47.29 16.69
CA VAL A 176 16.67 48.20 17.81
C VAL A 176 16.23 47.38 19.03
N GLY A 177 17.06 47.34 20.08
CA GLY A 177 16.79 46.58 21.31
C GLY A 177 17.33 45.14 21.33
N GLY A 178 18.03 44.69 20.30
CA GLY A 178 18.70 43.39 20.27
C GLY A 178 19.88 43.29 21.25
N VAL A 179 20.04 42.13 21.89
CA VAL A 179 21.13 41.90 22.85
C VAL A 179 22.46 41.75 22.12
N THR A 180 23.38 42.69 22.33
CA THR A 180 24.75 42.62 21.80
C THR A 180 25.55 41.54 22.55
N ARG A 181 26.15 40.62 21.79
CA ARG A 181 26.97 39.53 22.33
C ARG A 181 28.41 39.71 21.91
N GLN A 182 29.32 39.20 22.74
CA GLN A 182 30.75 39.21 22.47
C GLN A 182 31.29 37.77 22.40
N GLY A 183 32.12 37.51 21.39
CA GLY A 183 32.78 36.23 21.16
C GLY A 183 34.29 36.35 21.16
N LEU A 184 34.97 35.34 21.71
CA LEU A 184 36.43 35.21 21.71
C LEU A 184 36.81 33.85 21.14
N LEU A 185 37.74 33.80 20.18
CA LEU A 185 38.40 32.58 19.72
C LEU A 185 39.89 32.70 20.00
N SER A 186 40.44 31.75 20.76
CA SER A 186 41.87 31.66 21.04
C SER A 186 42.44 30.33 20.54
N VAL A 187 43.63 30.37 19.96
CA VAL A 187 44.31 29.18 19.44
C VAL A 187 45.36 28.68 20.44
N VAL A 188 45.32 27.40 20.78
CA VAL A 188 46.26 26.70 21.66
C VAL A 188 47.07 25.66 20.89
N PRO A 189 48.30 25.31 21.34
CA PRO A 189 49.10 24.28 20.68
C PRO A 189 48.42 22.91 20.65
N SER A 190 47.83 22.50 21.78
CA SER A 190 47.14 21.21 21.91
C SER A 190 46.03 21.28 22.95
N ALA A 191 45.15 20.28 22.95
CA ALA A 191 44.05 20.19 23.89
C ALA A 191 44.51 20.08 25.37
N ALA A 192 45.70 19.51 25.61
CA ALA A 192 46.30 19.42 26.94
C ALA A 192 46.80 20.77 27.48
N ALA A 193 47.04 21.76 26.61
CA ALA A 193 47.50 23.09 27.01
C ALA A 193 46.37 23.98 27.58
N ILE A 194 45.10 23.56 27.42
CA ILE A 194 43.92 24.36 27.79
C ILE A 194 43.96 24.76 29.27
N GLU A 195 44.24 23.84 30.20
CA GLU A 195 44.25 24.16 31.64
C GLU A 195 45.27 25.23 32.00
N LYS A 196 46.47 25.16 31.40
CA LYS A 196 47.57 26.10 31.61
C LYS A 196 47.24 27.48 31.04
N ASP A 197 46.64 27.51 29.85
CA ASP A 197 46.48 28.74 29.05
C ASP A 197 45.14 29.45 29.29
N LEU A 198 44.14 28.76 29.88
CA LEU A 198 42.81 29.29 30.18
C LEU A 198 42.84 30.61 31.00
N PRO A 199 43.66 30.78 32.06
CA PRO A 199 43.68 32.03 32.83
C PRO A 199 44.05 33.26 31.98
N GLU A 200 44.97 33.09 31.03
CA GLU A 200 45.40 34.14 30.13
C GLU A 200 44.29 34.51 29.13
N MET A 201 43.60 33.49 28.58
CA MET A 201 42.44 33.70 27.70
C MET A 201 41.32 34.47 28.38
N LEU A 202 41.01 34.12 29.64
CA LEU A 202 39.99 34.81 30.43
C LEU A 202 40.40 36.26 30.74
N SER A 203 41.68 36.51 30.98
CA SER A 203 42.20 37.88 31.14
C SER A 203 42.08 38.70 29.85
N SER A 204 42.41 38.11 28.69
CA SER A 204 42.21 38.75 27.38
C SER A 204 40.73 38.97 27.07
N MET A 205 39.85 38.07 27.51
CA MET A 205 38.40 38.23 27.40
C MET A 205 37.95 39.45 28.23
N GLY A 206 38.33 39.52 29.51
CA GLY A 206 37.96 40.64 30.38
C GLY A 206 38.52 42.00 29.95
N ALA A 207 39.63 42.04 29.20
CA ALA A 207 40.19 43.28 28.65
C ALA A 207 39.46 43.79 27.39
N ASN A 208 38.86 42.89 26.62
CA ASN A 208 38.18 43.21 25.35
C ASN A 208 36.65 43.29 25.49
N PHE A 209 36.10 42.83 26.61
CA PHE A 209 34.66 42.72 26.83
C PHE A 209 34.21 43.84 27.75
N ASP A 210 33.11 44.51 27.40
CA ASP A 210 32.57 45.57 28.24
C ASP A 210 31.97 44.94 29.51
N THR A 211 32.19 45.57 30.66
CA THR A 211 31.60 45.10 31.92
C THR A 211 30.09 45.24 31.83
N ILE A 212 29.38 44.11 31.77
CA ILE A 212 27.91 44.08 31.72
C ILE A 212 27.38 44.79 32.97
N ASP A 213 26.60 45.84 32.75
CA ASP A 213 25.94 46.60 33.80
C ASP A 213 25.05 45.66 34.62
N LYS A 214 25.24 45.60 35.95
CA LYS A 214 24.55 44.70 36.88
C LYS A 214 23.12 45.16 37.17
N GLY A 215 22.36 45.43 36.11
CA GLY A 215 21.04 46.06 36.15
C GLY A 215 19.91 45.21 35.60
N ASP A 216 20.03 43.87 35.60
CA ASP A 216 18.93 42.92 35.80
C ASP A 216 19.50 41.49 35.62
N GLY A 217 18.99 40.53 36.38
CA GLY A 217 19.72 39.30 36.72
C GLY A 217 20.21 38.39 35.57
N ASN A 218 21.35 37.74 35.80
CA ASN A 218 21.71 36.40 35.30
C ASN A 218 21.73 36.11 33.77
N GLN A 219 22.02 37.09 32.90
CA GLN A 219 22.11 36.82 31.46
C GLN A 219 23.52 36.43 30.99
N PHE A 220 23.77 35.12 30.85
CA PHE A 220 24.97 34.59 30.19
C PHE A 220 24.77 34.58 28.67
N VAL A 221 25.42 35.48 27.94
CA VAL A 221 25.18 35.70 26.51
C VAL A 221 26.43 35.59 25.62
N ASN A 222 27.61 35.62 26.22
CA ASN A 222 28.91 35.62 25.55
C ASN A 222 29.40 34.21 25.21
N VAL A 223 30.33 34.08 24.27
CA VAL A 223 30.82 32.77 23.77
C VAL A 223 32.34 32.72 23.76
N LEU A 224 32.90 31.60 24.21
CA LEU A 224 34.34 31.33 24.17
C LEU A 224 34.62 30.13 23.25
N HIS A 225 35.55 30.29 22.32
CA HIS A 225 36.02 29.24 21.43
C HIS A 225 37.52 29.02 21.67
N ILE A 226 37.92 27.76 21.79
CA ILE A 226 39.30 27.35 21.99
C ILE A 226 39.64 26.36 20.89
N ALA A 227 40.61 26.70 20.03
CA ALA A 227 41.01 25.87 18.91
C ALA A 227 42.41 25.30 19.12
N ALA A 228 42.57 23.98 19.08
CA ALA A 228 43.90 23.36 19.08
C ALA A 228 44.55 23.42 17.68
N THR A 229 45.88 23.36 17.60
CA THR A 229 46.61 23.24 16.32
C THR A 229 46.99 21.80 15.97
N GLU A 230 47.08 20.92 16.96
CA GLU A 230 47.47 19.51 16.80
C GLU A 230 46.34 18.55 17.17
N ASP A 231 46.22 17.44 16.43
CA ASP A 231 45.37 16.32 16.86
C ASP A 231 45.98 15.72 18.14
N SER A 232 45.17 15.67 19.20
CA SER A 232 45.58 15.19 20.51
C SER A 232 44.47 14.32 21.09
N ASN A 233 44.84 13.38 21.96
CA ASN A 233 43.87 12.53 22.64
C ASN A 233 42.87 13.39 23.43
N ILE A 234 41.59 13.07 23.29
CA ILE A 234 40.51 13.82 23.93
C ILE A 234 40.46 13.45 25.42
N ASP A 235 40.83 14.38 26.29
CA ASP A 235 40.66 14.28 27.74
C ASP A 235 39.48 15.14 28.22
N ILE A 236 38.25 14.61 28.07
CA ILE A 236 37.03 15.33 28.50
C ILE A 236 37.06 15.60 30.01
N PRO A 237 37.35 14.63 30.90
CA PRO A 237 37.39 14.87 32.34
C PRO A 237 38.40 15.97 32.74
N GLY A 238 39.57 16.01 32.12
CA GLY A 238 40.57 17.06 32.36
C GLY A 238 40.06 18.46 31.96
N MET A 239 39.38 18.57 30.81
CA MET A 239 38.76 19.84 30.38
C MET A 239 37.62 20.27 31.30
N GLU A 240 36.73 19.35 31.68
CA GLU A 240 35.65 19.64 32.63
C GLU A 240 36.19 20.13 33.97
N ALA A 241 37.28 19.52 34.46
CA ALA A 241 37.96 19.97 35.67
C ALA A 241 38.56 21.38 35.51
N ALA A 242 39.22 21.66 34.37
CA ALA A 242 39.80 22.97 34.08
C ALA A 242 38.73 24.09 34.05
N PHE A 243 37.58 23.84 33.41
CA PHE A 243 36.48 24.81 33.38
C PHE A 243 35.77 24.93 34.73
N SER A 244 35.59 23.82 35.45
CA SER A 244 34.99 23.81 36.79
C SER A 244 35.83 24.62 37.79
N ASN A 245 37.16 24.52 37.74
CA ASN A 245 38.08 25.30 38.56
C ASN A 245 37.95 26.82 38.32
N LYS A 246 37.49 27.23 37.13
CA LYS A 246 37.35 28.63 36.69
C LYS A 246 35.90 29.07 36.50
N ILE A 247 34.93 28.32 37.02
CA ILE A 247 33.50 28.57 36.82
C ILE A 247 33.05 29.97 37.28
N LYS A 248 33.65 30.51 38.34
CA LYS A 248 33.34 31.86 38.85
C LYS A 248 33.77 32.94 37.87
N GLU A 249 34.97 32.83 37.30
CA GLU A 249 35.50 33.78 36.30
C GLU A 249 34.69 33.72 35.00
N LEU A 250 34.37 32.52 34.52
CA LEU A 250 33.50 32.30 33.36
C LEU A 250 32.10 32.92 33.55
N LYS A 251 31.51 32.74 34.74
CA LYS A 251 30.20 33.34 35.08
C LYS A 251 30.29 34.87 35.16
N MET A 252 31.35 35.43 35.72
CA MET A 252 31.54 36.90 35.79
C MET A 252 31.68 37.53 34.40
N LEU A 253 32.31 36.84 33.45
CA LEU A 253 32.46 37.29 32.06
C LEU A 253 31.21 37.04 31.20
N GLY A 254 30.12 36.55 31.80
CA GLY A 254 28.85 36.30 31.11
C GLY A 254 28.92 35.18 30.07
N VAL A 255 29.86 34.23 30.19
CA VAL A 255 30.06 33.15 29.20
C VAL A 255 28.91 32.15 29.27
N ARG A 256 28.22 31.98 28.14
CA ARG A 256 27.13 31.02 27.95
C ARG A 256 27.62 29.64 27.55
N THR A 257 28.60 29.56 26.66
CA THR A 257 29.16 28.31 26.15
C THR A 257 30.66 28.43 25.90
N VAL A 258 31.39 27.37 26.25
CA VAL A 258 32.77 27.16 25.82
C VAL A 258 32.78 26.08 24.75
N ASN A 259 33.33 26.37 23.57
CA ASN A 259 33.45 25.42 22.47
C ASN A 259 34.93 25.09 22.25
N VAL A 260 35.28 23.82 22.33
CA VAL A 260 36.63 23.33 22.05
C VAL A 260 36.63 22.65 20.67
N LEU A 261 37.54 23.07 19.82
CA LEU A 261 37.75 22.57 18.47
C LEU A 261 39.12 21.89 18.41
N ILE A 262 39.16 20.63 17.97
CA ILE A 262 40.39 19.88 17.77
C ILE A 262 40.47 19.48 16.29
N PRO A 263 41.49 19.95 15.54
CA PRO A 263 41.64 19.61 14.14
C PRO A 263 42.01 18.13 13.99
N VAL A 264 41.46 17.48 12.95
CA VAL A 264 41.83 16.14 12.55
C VAL A 264 42.14 16.21 11.05
N PRO A 265 43.41 16.06 10.63
CA PRO A 265 43.75 16.07 9.21
C PRO A 265 42.87 15.07 8.43
N GLU A 266 42.49 15.44 7.20
CA GLU A 266 41.65 14.63 6.29
C GLU A 266 40.20 14.37 6.75
N ARG A 267 39.80 14.80 7.96
CA ARG A 267 38.48 14.54 8.54
C ARG A 267 37.86 15.84 9.07
N ASP A 268 36.56 15.79 9.37
CA ASP A 268 35.91 16.91 10.03
C ASP A 268 36.48 17.06 11.46
N PRO A 269 36.71 18.30 11.94
CA PRO A 269 37.31 18.52 13.25
C PRO A 269 36.38 18.06 14.37
N LYS A 270 36.97 17.63 15.48
CA LYS A 270 36.23 17.21 16.67
C LYS A 270 35.74 18.47 17.39
N TYR A 271 34.46 18.51 17.73
CA TYR A 271 33.83 19.61 18.46
C TYR A 271 33.34 19.14 19.81
N LEU A 272 33.66 19.88 20.86
CA LEU A 272 33.16 19.67 22.22
C LEU A 272 32.53 20.97 22.71
N THR A 273 31.32 20.89 23.26
CA THR A 273 30.60 22.07 23.76
C THR A 273 30.29 21.88 25.24
N PHE A 274 30.66 22.89 26.03
CA PHE A 274 30.47 22.94 27.48
C PHE A 274 29.53 24.11 27.80
N PRO A 275 28.22 23.86 27.95
CA PRO A 275 27.25 24.90 28.25
C PRO A 275 27.23 25.28 29.74
N GLN A 276 26.95 26.56 30.02
CA GLN A 276 26.87 27.09 31.38
C GLN A 276 25.74 26.46 32.21
N CYS A 277 24.62 26.07 31.58
CA CYS A 277 23.46 25.48 32.27
C CYS A 277 23.78 24.14 32.95
N ASP A 278 24.75 23.39 32.41
CA ASP A 278 25.24 22.12 32.96
C ASP A 278 26.57 22.31 33.71
N GLU A 279 26.81 23.52 34.21
CA GLU A 279 28.03 23.91 34.93
C GLU A 279 29.32 23.66 34.13
N PHE A 280 29.26 23.83 32.79
CA PHE A 280 30.36 23.56 31.87
C PHE A 280 30.82 22.10 31.84
N ARG A 281 29.90 21.14 32.04
CA ARG A 281 30.09 19.73 31.63
C ARG A 281 29.88 19.56 30.13
N GLU A 282 30.51 18.58 29.51
CA GLU A 282 30.33 18.34 28.07
C GLU A 282 28.90 17.86 27.78
N ASP A 283 28.29 18.40 26.72
CA ASP A 283 26.99 17.94 26.21
C ASP A 283 27.21 16.95 25.05
N PRO A 284 27.00 15.63 25.26
CA PRO A 284 27.24 14.62 24.23
C PRO A 284 26.34 14.80 22.99
N THR A 285 25.18 15.45 23.13
CA THR A 285 24.25 15.67 22.00
C THR A 285 24.80 16.68 20.99
N ARG A 286 25.72 17.55 21.42
CA ARG A 286 26.41 18.57 20.62
C ARG A 286 27.82 18.16 20.19
N ARG A 287 28.30 16.98 20.60
CA ARG A 287 29.62 16.47 20.20
C ARG A 287 29.74 16.41 18.69
N ASN A 288 30.90 16.79 18.13
CA ASN A 288 31.13 16.81 16.67
C ASN A 288 30.06 17.58 15.89
N MET A 289 29.52 18.63 16.51
CA MET A 289 28.61 19.59 15.88
C MET A 289 29.23 20.97 15.93
N ARG A 290 29.11 21.72 14.82
CA ARG A 290 29.62 23.09 14.79
C ARG A 290 28.95 23.94 15.87
N PRO A 291 29.68 24.89 16.47
CA PRO A 291 29.07 25.90 17.31
C PRO A 291 27.94 26.59 16.52
N THR A 292 26.84 26.97 17.16
CA THR A 292 25.57 27.47 16.56
C THR A 292 24.65 26.45 15.87
N PHE A 293 25.12 25.30 15.38
CA PHE A 293 24.24 24.33 14.68
C PHE A 293 23.12 23.78 15.57
N HIS A 294 23.40 23.48 16.85
CA HIS A 294 22.37 23.01 17.79
C HIS A 294 21.20 24.00 17.94
N HIS A 295 21.49 25.30 17.75
CA HIS A 295 20.49 26.35 17.75
C HIS A 295 19.70 26.37 16.44
N PHE A 296 20.38 26.31 15.28
CA PHE A 296 19.71 26.26 13.98
C PHE A 296 18.89 25.00 13.72
N LEU A 297 19.25 23.89 14.38
CA LEU A 297 18.51 22.63 14.38
C LEU A 297 17.46 22.57 15.48
N GLU A 298 17.38 23.58 16.35
CA GLU A 298 16.40 23.69 17.43
C GLU A 298 16.35 22.49 18.39
N LEU A 299 17.50 21.93 18.74
CA LEU A 299 17.58 20.71 19.55
C LEU A 299 16.94 20.87 20.95
N SER A 300 16.92 22.08 21.49
CA SER A 300 16.29 22.37 22.79
C SER A 300 14.78 22.13 22.79
N ARG A 301 14.11 22.25 21.62
CA ARG A 301 12.66 21.99 21.50
C ARG A 301 12.34 20.50 21.66
N LEU A 302 13.28 19.65 21.28
CA LEU A 302 13.16 18.19 21.34
C LEU A 302 13.48 17.64 22.73
N SER A 303 14.58 18.11 23.34
CA SER A 303 15.12 17.56 24.58
C SER A 303 14.22 17.78 25.81
N ARG A 304 13.18 18.61 25.71
CA ARG A 304 12.19 18.81 26.79
C ARG A 304 11.35 17.55 27.02
N ASN A 305 10.76 17.00 25.95
CA ASN A 305 9.83 15.87 26.01
C ASN A 305 10.43 14.53 25.55
N TYR A 306 11.60 14.54 24.91
CA TYR A 306 12.25 13.33 24.39
C TYR A 306 13.69 13.20 24.90
N ASP A 307 14.09 11.97 25.18
CA ASP A 307 15.48 11.58 25.37
C ASP A 307 16.10 11.30 24.00
N LEU A 308 17.10 12.11 23.64
CA LEU A 308 17.69 12.10 22.30
C LEU A 308 18.94 11.24 22.24
N GLU A 309 18.96 10.31 21.30
CA GLU A 309 20.14 9.56 20.91
C GLU A 309 20.49 9.90 19.45
N ARG A 310 21.72 10.36 19.19
CA ARG A 310 22.18 10.69 17.84
C ARG A 310 22.55 9.43 17.06
N LEU A 311 22.11 9.36 15.80
CA LEU A 311 22.57 8.38 14.82
C LEU A 311 23.59 9.00 13.87
N GLU A 312 24.48 8.17 13.34
CA GLU A 312 25.41 8.61 12.29
C GLU A 312 24.65 8.92 11.01
N SER A 313 24.90 10.09 10.44
CA SER A 313 24.39 10.55 9.14
C SER A 313 25.54 10.62 8.14
N VAL A 314 25.24 10.41 6.85
CA VAL A 314 26.26 10.56 5.79
C VAL A 314 26.32 12.03 5.33
N GLY A 315 25.18 12.72 5.30
CA GLY A 315 25.12 14.14 4.98
C GLY A 315 25.74 15.02 6.06
N LYS A 316 26.79 15.78 5.72
CA LYS A 316 27.49 16.70 6.65
C LYS A 316 26.60 17.78 7.28
N ASN A 317 25.52 18.18 6.59
CA ASN A 317 24.59 19.23 7.04
C ASN A 317 23.27 18.67 7.57
N VAL A 318 23.17 17.34 7.74
CA VAL A 318 21.96 16.68 8.24
C VAL A 318 22.33 15.90 9.49
N GLN A 319 21.49 16.00 10.51
CA GLN A 319 21.61 15.24 11.74
C GLN A 319 20.38 14.38 11.95
N VAL A 320 20.58 13.16 12.44
CA VAL A 320 19.49 12.22 12.71
C VAL A 320 19.48 11.87 14.19
N TYR A 321 18.30 11.93 14.80
CA TYR A 321 18.11 11.63 16.22
C TYR A 321 16.97 10.64 16.42
N ILE A 322 17.17 9.67 17.29
CA ILE A 322 16.11 8.89 17.91
C ILE A 322 15.65 9.67 19.13
N GLY A 323 14.40 10.11 19.15
CA GLY A 323 13.76 10.65 20.34
C GLY A 323 12.89 9.59 20.99
N ALA A 324 13.31 9.09 22.16
CA ALA A 324 12.47 8.27 23.02
C ALA A 324 11.64 9.19 23.92
N GLU A 325 10.33 9.09 23.87
CA GLU A 325 9.46 9.97 24.66
C GLU A 325 9.63 9.74 26.17
N LYS A 326 9.77 10.84 26.92
CA LYS A 326 9.90 10.78 28.39
C LYS A 326 8.55 10.40 29.01
N ALA A 327 8.42 9.14 29.42
CA ALA A 327 7.22 8.64 30.08
C ALA A 327 7.40 8.59 31.61
N SER A 328 6.37 9.01 32.35
CA SER A 328 6.33 8.89 33.82
C SER A 328 6.07 7.46 34.32
N LYS A 329 5.59 6.56 33.44
CA LYS A 329 5.33 5.14 33.71
C LYS A 329 5.95 4.25 32.62
N PRO A 330 6.48 3.07 32.96
CA PRO A 330 6.97 2.12 31.98
C PRO A 330 5.82 1.62 31.07
N VAL A 331 5.97 1.80 29.77
CA VAL A 331 4.99 1.37 28.75
C VAL A 331 5.38 0.00 28.19
N ARG A 332 4.40 -0.89 27.98
CA ARG A 332 4.63 -2.22 27.40
C ARG A 332 5.11 -2.09 25.94
N GLY A 333 6.38 -2.41 25.71
CA GLY A 333 7.05 -2.27 24.41
C GLY A 333 7.98 -1.06 24.29
N GLY A 334 8.27 -0.35 25.40
CA GLY A 334 9.15 0.81 25.43
C GLY A 334 8.41 2.14 25.17
N PRO A 335 9.04 3.29 25.47
CA PRO A 335 8.48 4.60 25.14
C PRO A 335 8.35 4.74 23.61
N PRO A 336 7.32 5.45 23.11
CA PRO A 336 7.23 5.80 21.70
C PRO A 336 8.53 6.43 21.20
N GLN A 337 9.00 5.95 20.05
CA GLN A 337 10.19 6.47 19.41
C GLN A 337 9.81 7.30 18.18
N VAL A 338 10.41 8.47 18.07
CA VAL A 338 10.29 9.36 16.91
C VAL A 338 11.68 9.54 16.31
N LEU A 339 11.78 9.37 15.00
CA LEU A 339 13.00 9.62 14.25
C LEU A 339 12.97 11.06 13.71
N TYR A 340 13.90 11.88 14.17
CA TYR A 340 14.03 13.27 13.76
C TYR A 340 15.17 13.42 12.77
N VAL A 341 14.86 13.90 11.57
CA VAL A 341 15.87 14.37 10.61
C VAL A 341 15.89 15.88 10.61
N ARG A 342 17.06 16.44 10.87
CA ARG A 342 17.30 17.86 11.13
C ARG A 342 18.36 18.34 10.16
N GLY A 343 17.95 19.02 9.09
CA GLY A 343 18.82 19.41 7.97
C GLY A 343 18.99 20.92 7.84
N LEU A 344 20.20 21.35 7.48
CA LEU A 344 20.51 22.73 7.11
C LEU A 344 20.74 22.84 5.61
N SER A 345 20.07 23.79 4.96
CA SER A 345 20.32 24.14 3.57
C SER A 345 21.12 25.44 3.47
N HIS A 346 22.24 25.37 2.76
CA HIS A 346 23.04 26.54 2.39
C HIS A 346 22.58 27.20 1.09
N THR A 347 21.50 26.72 0.47
CA THR A 347 20.90 27.28 -0.75
C THR A 347 19.47 27.75 -0.50
N SER A 348 19.05 28.81 -1.20
CA SER A 348 17.71 29.43 -1.10
C SER A 348 16.60 28.64 -1.81
N GLY A 349 16.90 27.47 -2.39
CA GLY A 349 15.98 26.72 -3.24
C GLY A 349 14.79 26.06 -2.53
N LEU A 350 14.67 26.16 -1.20
CA LEU A 350 13.60 25.50 -0.42
C LEU A 350 12.20 26.07 -0.69
N VAL A 351 12.09 27.28 -1.24
CA VAL A 351 10.82 27.89 -1.70
C VAL A 351 10.53 27.62 -3.18
N SER A 352 11.28 26.71 -3.83
CA SER A 352 11.07 26.29 -5.21
C SER A 352 10.81 24.79 -5.29
N VAL A 353 10.00 24.33 -6.25
CA VAL A 353 9.71 22.88 -6.41
C VAL A 353 10.99 22.04 -6.55
N PRO A 354 11.98 22.37 -7.41
CA PRO A 354 13.17 21.53 -7.57
C PRO A 354 14.08 21.52 -6.34
N GLY A 355 14.23 22.67 -5.67
CA GLY A 355 15.07 22.77 -4.48
C GLY A 355 14.45 22.12 -3.25
N ALA A 356 13.14 22.32 -3.03
CA ALA A 356 12.38 21.64 -2.00
C ALA A 356 12.39 20.11 -2.20
N ALA A 357 12.18 19.66 -3.45
CA ALA A 357 12.27 18.23 -3.80
C ALA A 357 13.63 17.64 -3.46
N ARG A 358 14.73 18.31 -3.84
CA ARG A 358 16.10 17.85 -3.56
C ARG A 358 16.35 17.73 -2.06
N ALA A 359 15.99 18.74 -1.27
CA ALA A 359 16.22 18.73 0.17
C ALA A 359 15.36 17.68 0.90
N LEU A 360 14.10 17.52 0.49
CA LEU A 360 13.23 16.50 1.03
C LEU A 360 13.73 15.10 0.69
N LEU A 361 14.14 14.85 -0.56
CA LEU A 361 14.72 13.56 -0.97
C LEU A 361 15.97 13.22 -0.14
N GLN A 362 16.86 14.18 0.08
CA GLN A 362 18.03 13.98 0.96
C GLN A 362 17.60 13.60 2.39
N GLY A 363 16.59 14.27 2.93
CA GLY A 363 16.04 13.92 4.25
C GLY A 363 15.43 12.52 4.29
N LEU A 364 14.73 12.10 3.23
CA LEU A 364 14.18 10.75 3.09
C LEU A 364 15.28 9.70 2.94
N ASP A 365 16.37 9.99 2.23
CA ASP A 365 17.52 9.09 2.09
C ASP A 365 18.19 8.84 3.45
N GLU A 366 18.30 9.88 4.29
CA GLU A 366 18.80 9.75 5.67
C GLU A 366 17.81 8.98 6.57
N LEU A 367 16.50 9.19 6.41
CA LEU A 367 15.49 8.40 7.11
C LEU A 367 15.57 6.91 6.76
N GLU A 368 15.68 6.55 5.48
CA GLU A 368 15.81 5.15 5.04
C GLU A 368 17.02 4.48 5.68
N ARG A 369 18.14 5.21 5.75
CA ARG A 369 19.37 4.79 6.40
C ARG A 369 19.25 4.72 7.93
N ALA A 370 18.42 5.55 8.53
CA ALA A 370 18.21 5.51 9.97
C ALA A 370 17.24 4.39 10.39
N TYR A 371 16.17 4.14 9.64
CA TYR A 371 15.32 2.93 9.82
C TYR A 371 16.08 1.62 9.65
N SER A 372 17.25 1.71 9.02
CA SER A 372 18.17 0.61 8.80
C SER A 372 18.97 0.24 10.05
N SER A 373 19.04 1.12 11.06
CA SER A 373 19.69 0.87 12.36
C SER A 373 18.85 -0.03 13.26
N LYS A 374 19.48 -1.00 13.95
CA LYS A 374 18.84 -1.86 14.96
C LYS A 374 18.30 -1.08 16.17
N LYS A 375 18.79 0.14 16.40
CA LYS A 375 18.34 1.01 17.50
C LYS A 375 16.96 1.62 17.23
N VAL A 376 16.55 1.73 15.95
CA VAL A 376 15.28 2.34 15.56
C VAL A 376 14.17 1.31 15.63
N SER A 377 13.13 1.63 16.39
CA SER A 377 11.94 0.81 16.50
C SER A 377 11.25 0.64 15.13
N PRO A 378 10.85 -0.59 14.74
CA PRO A 378 10.07 -0.82 13.52
C PRO A 378 8.70 -0.17 13.49
N VAL A 379 8.25 0.45 14.58
CA VAL A 379 6.98 1.22 14.68
C VAL A 379 7.20 2.73 14.83
N ALA A 380 8.45 3.20 14.77
CA ALA A 380 8.76 4.62 14.90
C ALA A 380 8.05 5.46 13.82
N SER A 381 7.74 6.71 14.19
CA SER A 381 7.31 7.77 13.27
C SER A 381 8.49 8.63 12.88
N SER A 382 8.41 9.34 11.75
CA SER A 382 9.45 10.24 11.28
C SER A 382 8.98 11.68 11.25
N ARG A 383 9.90 12.60 11.58
CA ARG A 383 9.70 14.04 11.39
C ARG A 383 10.91 14.65 10.72
N ILE A 384 10.67 15.49 9.73
CA ILE A 384 11.71 16.16 8.97
C ILE A 384 11.65 17.65 9.26
N PHE A 385 12.78 18.23 9.66
CA PHE A 385 12.95 19.66 9.82
C PHE A 385 14.08 20.13 8.91
N LEU A 386 13.79 21.13 8.08
CA LEU A 386 14.72 21.73 7.14
C LEU A 386 14.81 23.23 7.39
N HIS A 387 16.02 23.77 7.56
CA HIS A 387 16.23 25.20 7.76
C HIS A 387 17.02 25.79 6.60
N SER A 388 16.42 26.75 5.88
CA SER A 388 17.10 27.56 4.87
C SER A 388 17.90 28.68 5.53
N LEU A 389 19.23 28.63 5.43
CA LEU A 389 20.08 29.68 5.98
C LEU A 389 20.12 30.96 5.13
N PRO A 390 20.15 30.88 3.78
CA PRO A 390 20.06 32.08 2.94
C PRO A 390 18.70 32.75 3.06
N GLU A 391 18.71 34.08 2.94
CA GLU A 391 17.49 34.88 2.94
C GLU A 391 16.82 34.86 1.57
N VAL A 392 15.49 34.82 1.56
CA VAL A 392 14.68 34.99 0.35
C VAL A 392 14.31 36.47 0.26
N GLU A 393 14.80 37.14 -0.77
CA GLU A 393 14.58 38.57 -0.99
C GLU A 393 13.21 38.84 -1.63
N ASN A 394 12.57 39.95 -1.25
CA ASN A 394 11.35 40.48 -1.90
C ASN A 394 10.18 39.48 -1.94
N SER A 395 9.89 38.80 -0.83
CA SER A 395 8.74 37.90 -0.72
C SER A 395 8.00 38.13 0.61
N SER A 396 6.68 38.12 0.57
CA SER A 396 5.82 38.23 1.76
C SER A 396 5.46 36.86 2.35
N PRO A 397 5.12 36.77 3.65
CA PRO A 397 4.63 35.52 4.25
C PRO A 397 3.42 34.91 3.54
N ALA A 398 2.53 35.74 2.98
CA ALA A 398 1.35 35.30 2.23
C ALA A 398 1.72 34.62 0.89
N GLU A 399 2.64 35.21 0.13
CA GLU A 399 3.11 34.63 -1.15
C GLU A 399 3.84 33.30 -0.91
N VAL A 400 4.63 33.20 0.16
CA VAL A 400 5.33 31.97 0.53
C VAL A 400 4.35 30.88 0.97
N LYS A 401 3.23 31.24 1.60
CA LYS A 401 2.16 30.29 1.93
C LYS A 401 1.56 29.66 0.69
N ASP A 402 1.13 30.46 -0.29
CA ASP A 402 0.52 29.95 -1.51
C ASP A 402 1.52 29.07 -2.30
N ALA A 403 2.80 29.50 -2.35
CA ALA A 403 3.87 28.69 -2.93
C ALA A 403 4.06 27.37 -2.19
N PHE A 404 4.08 27.36 -0.86
CA PHE A 404 4.27 26.15 -0.06
C PHE A 404 3.11 25.16 -0.22
N VAL A 405 1.86 25.63 -0.21
CA VAL A 405 0.67 24.80 -0.45
C VAL A 405 0.77 24.13 -1.83
N GLY A 406 1.12 24.89 -2.87
CA GLY A 406 1.31 24.36 -4.23
C GLY A 406 2.47 23.35 -4.33
N ILE A 407 3.62 23.66 -3.75
CA ILE A 407 4.80 22.77 -3.73
C ILE A 407 4.46 21.47 -3.00
N MET A 408 3.87 21.55 -1.80
CA MET A 408 3.52 20.37 -1.03
C MET A 408 2.42 19.55 -1.70
N GLY A 409 1.45 20.16 -2.39
CA GLY A 409 0.48 19.41 -3.20
C GLY A 409 1.17 18.52 -4.25
N ILE A 410 2.13 19.07 -4.99
CA ILE A 410 2.91 18.33 -6.00
C ILE A 410 3.79 17.25 -5.34
N LEU A 411 4.52 17.61 -4.28
CA LEU A 411 5.45 16.70 -3.63
C LEU A 411 4.75 15.58 -2.87
N LYS A 412 3.60 15.85 -2.25
CA LYS A 412 2.76 14.81 -1.61
C LYS A 412 2.35 13.77 -2.64
N SER A 413 1.83 14.18 -3.80
CA SER A 413 1.45 13.23 -4.87
C SER A 413 2.67 12.44 -5.35
N ARG A 414 3.75 13.13 -5.74
CA ARG A 414 4.93 12.49 -6.35
C ARG A 414 5.70 11.57 -5.39
N LEU A 415 5.78 11.93 -4.11
CA LEU A 415 6.59 11.21 -3.10
C LEU A 415 5.73 10.43 -2.10
N ALA A 416 4.42 10.28 -2.34
CA ALA A 416 3.49 9.68 -1.40
C ALA A 416 3.96 8.32 -0.86
N THR A 417 4.28 7.40 -1.78
CA THR A 417 4.72 6.05 -1.45
C THR A 417 5.92 6.06 -0.50
N ARG A 418 6.86 6.97 -0.75
CA ARG A 418 8.09 7.06 0.03
C ARG A 418 7.86 7.72 1.39
N LEU A 419 7.06 8.79 1.44
CA LEU A 419 6.65 9.47 2.67
C LEU A 419 5.87 8.53 3.62
N LEU A 420 4.98 7.71 3.07
CA LEU A 420 4.20 6.72 3.82
C LEU A 420 5.07 5.57 4.30
N LYS A 421 5.92 5.00 3.43
CA LYS A 421 6.88 3.94 3.80
C LYS A 421 7.78 4.37 4.96
N LEU A 422 8.23 5.62 4.94
CA LEU A 422 9.07 6.22 5.97
C LEU A 422 8.28 6.88 7.10
N ARG A 423 6.95 6.85 7.05
CA ARG A 423 6.03 7.29 8.10
C ARG A 423 6.32 8.72 8.55
N VAL A 424 6.48 9.59 7.55
CA VAL A 424 6.69 11.01 7.77
C VAL A 424 5.36 11.62 8.21
N ASP A 425 5.22 11.84 9.51
CA ASP A 425 4.01 12.41 10.09
C ASP A 425 4.05 13.95 10.02
N GLU A 426 5.26 14.54 9.96
CA GLU A 426 5.47 16.00 9.98
C GLU A 426 6.70 16.41 9.15
N ILE A 427 6.52 17.44 8.33
CA ILE A 427 7.59 18.14 7.61
C ILE A 427 7.51 19.61 7.99
N GLU A 428 8.62 20.15 8.46
CA GLU A 428 8.73 21.52 8.92
C GLU A 428 9.89 22.20 8.18
N VAL A 429 9.62 23.38 7.63
CA VAL A 429 10.61 24.15 6.88
C VAL A 429 10.68 25.56 7.47
N LEU A 430 11.86 25.97 7.91
CA LEU A 430 12.13 27.32 8.38
C LEU A 430 12.83 28.10 7.28
N VAL A 431 12.22 29.22 6.86
CA VAL A 431 12.76 30.14 5.85
C VAL A 431 12.87 31.55 6.41
N ARG A 432 13.86 32.31 5.93
CA ARG A 432 14.13 33.68 6.40
C ARG A 432 13.81 34.64 5.27
N LEU A 433 12.83 35.52 5.46
CA LEU A 433 12.40 36.48 4.45
C LEU A 433 13.05 37.83 4.74
N ALA A 434 13.75 38.40 3.75
CA ALA A 434 14.31 39.74 3.86
C ALA A 434 13.35 40.75 3.21
N SER A 435 12.92 41.73 4.00
CA SER A 435 12.09 42.85 3.56
C SER A 435 12.67 44.18 4.04
N VAL A 436 12.07 45.28 3.59
CA VAL A 436 12.36 46.63 4.08
C VAL A 436 11.13 47.12 4.82
N ASP A 437 11.30 47.66 6.03
CA ASP A 437 10.20 48.27 6.78
C ASP A 437 9.78 49.63 6.19
N GLY A 438 8.71 50.22 6.73
CA GLY A 438 8.20 51.52 6.29
C GLY A 438 9.18 52.69 6.45
N ASP A 439 10.26 52.51 7.24
CA ASP A 439 11.30 53.51 7.51
C ASP A 439 12.58 53.28 6.68
N GLY A 440 12.59 52.28 5.78
CA GLY A 440 13.73 51.96 4.92
C GLY A 440 14.78 51.05 5.55
N ASN A 441 14.54 50.51 6.74
CA ASN A 441 15.45 49.57 7.40
C ASN A 441 15.21 48.13 6.94
N ARG A 442 16.29 47.36 6.81
CA ARG A 442 16.22 45.93 6.48
C ARG A 442 15.70 45.13 7.67
N VAL A 443 14.59 44.42 7.47
CA VAL A 443 13.98 43.51 8.44
C VAL A 443 14.07 42.08 7.91
N VAL A 444 14.48 41.15 8.76
CA VAL A 444 14.46 39.72 8.43
C VAL A 444 13.38 39.06 9.28
N GLN A 445 12.37 38.50 8.62
CA GLN A 445 11.25 37.82 9.26
C GLN A 445 11.37 36.30 9.03
N PRO A 446 11.56 35.49 10.07
CA PRO A 446 11.50 34.04 9.94
C PRO A 446 10.04 33.56 9.78
N VAL A 447 9.82 32.66 8.82
CA VAL A 447 8.53 32.06 8.51
C VAL A 447 8.66 30.55 8.57
N ARG A 448 7.73 29.90 9.28
CA ARG A 448 7.71 28.45 9.50
C ARG A 448 6.59 27.82 8.69
N LEU A 449 6.98 26.91 7.79
CA LEU A 449 6.09 26.16 6.92
C LEU A 449 5.92 24.77 7.52
N LEU A 450 4.70 24.38 7.85
CA LEU A 450 4.39 23.12 8.51
C LEU A 450 3.45 22.29 7.63
N ALA A 451 3.84 21.04 7.36
CA ALA A 451 2.95 20.03 6.79
C ALA A 451 2.85 18.90 7.80
N SER A 452 1.72 18.78 8.50
CA SER A 452 1.58 17.88 9.66
C SER A 452 0.33 17.01 9.58
N SER A 453 0.46 15.74 9.97
CA SER A 453 -0.63 14.75 10.01
C SER A 453 -1.28 14.63 11.40
N MET A 454 -0.96 15.55 12.30
CA MET A 454 -1.28 15.47 13.73
C MET A 454 -2.74 15.77 14.04
N GLU A 455 -3.39 16.58 13.19
CA GLU A 455 -4.84 16.89 13.25
C GLU A 455 -5.68 15.87 12.47
N GLY A 456 -5.04 14.89 11.84
CA GLY A 456 -5.66 13.73 11.18
C GLY A 456 -5.80 13.83 9.66
N GLU A 457 -5.82 15.02 9.07
CA GLU A 457 -5.58 15.18 7.63
C GLU A 457 -4.11 14.90 7.30
N TRP A 458 -3.84 14.17 6.21
CA TRP A 458 -2.47 13.78 5.88
C TRP A 458 -1.61 14.97 5.41
N LEU A 459 -0.58 15.29 6.21
CA LEU A 459 0.39 16.37 5.99
C LEU A 459 -0.27 17.74 5.72
N LYS A 460 -1.36 18.09 6.41
CA LYS A 460 -2.06 19.38 6.26
C LYS A 460 -1.07 20.54 6.35
N THR A 461 -1.13 21.45 5.38
CA THR A 461 -0.17 22.55 5.23
C THR A 461 -0.66 23.81 5.94
N GLN A 462 0.16 24.34 6.83
CA GLN A 462 -0.06 25.58 7.58
C GLN A 462 1.21 26.41 7.56
N VAL A 463 1.07 27.73 7.68
CA VAL A 463 2.21 28.66 7.68
C VAL A 463 2.08 29.62 8.85
N PHE A 464 3.19 29.78 9.57
CA PHE A 464 3.26 30.58 10.78
C PHE A 464 4.35 31.64 10.70
N ASN A 465 4.08 32.81 11.25
CA ASN A 465 5.07 33.82 11.58
C ASN A 465 5.82 33.37 12.83
N ASP A 466 7.14 33.21 12.74
CA ASP A 466 7.96 32.78 13.86
C ASP A 466 8.48 34.01 14.63
N ILE A 467 8.29 34.02 15.94
CA ILE A 467 8.67 35.14 16.82
C ILE A 467 9.77 34.66 17.76
N PRO A 468 11.06 34.92 17.45
CA PRO A 468 12.17 34.53 18.31
C PRO A 468 12.26 35.39 19.58
N ASP A 469 12.66 34.79 20.67
CA ASP A 469 13.00 35.48 21.92
C ASP A 469 14.29 36.31 21.74
N PRO A 470 14.29 37.63 22.05
CA PRO A 470 15.44 38.50 21.81
C PRO A 470 16.72 38.12 22.57
N VAL A 471 16.60 37.42 23.70
CA VAL A 471 17.71 37.08 24.60
C VAL A 471 18.24 35.67 24.35
N THR A 472 17.40 34.72 23.95
CA THR A 472 17.83 33.34 23.69
C THR A 472 18.00 33.04 22.21
N GLY A 473 17.32 33.81 21.33
CA GLY A 473 17.23 33.62 19.89
C GLY A 473 16.29 32.49 19.48
N VAL A 474 15.76 31.72 20.44
CA VAL A 474 14.89 30.56 20.19
C VAL A 474 13.47 31.06 19.96
N SER A 475 12.73 30.43 19.04
CA SER A 475 11.30 30.67 18.82
C SER A 475 10.52 30.66 20.15
N SER A 476 9.85 31.76 20.46
CA SER A 476 9.04 31.90 21.68
C SER A 476 7.60 31.46 21.45
N ARG A 477 7.04 31.87 20.31
CA ARG A 477 5.72 31.53 19.80
C ARG A 477 5.74 31.66 18.29
N TYR A 478 4.86 30.93 17.63
CA TYR A 478 4.59 31.13 16.22
C TYR A 478 3.08 31.24 16.01
N CYS A 479 2.67 32.26 15.24
CA CYS A 479 1.27 32.65 15.05
C CYS A 479 0.88 32.43 13.59
N LEU A 480 -0.34 31.93 13.35
CA LEU A 480 -0.81 31.60 12.01
C LEU A 480 -0.88 32.87 11.16
N VAL A 481 -0.35 32.84 9.93
CA VAL A 481 -0.32 34.03 9.05
C VAL A 481 -1.73 34.56 8.71
N GLU A 482 -2.74 33.70 8.72
CA GLU A 482 -4.14 34.08 8.46
C GLU A 482 -4.88 34.61 9.70
N ASP A 483 -4.42 34.20 10.89
CA ASP A 483 -5.09 34.49 12.16
C ASP A 483 -4.06 34.59 13.29
N ASP A 484 -3.64 35.82 13.58
CA ASP A 484 -2.67 36.14 14.64
C ASP A 484 -3.20 35.79 16.06
N SER A 485 -4.47 35.39 16.21
CA SER A 485 -5.00 34.89 17.50
C SER A 485 -4.61 33.43 17.77
N VAL A 486 -4.27 32.67 16.73
CA VAL A 486 -3.85 31.26 16.83
C VAL A 486 -2.32 31.20 16.92
N CYS A 487 -1.81 31.29 18.14
CA CYS A 487 -0.38 31.14 18.44
C CYS A 487 -0.11 29.87 19.25
N VAL A 488 0.94 29.12 18.89
CA VAL A 488 1.37 27.91 19.61
C VAL A 488 2.60 28.24 20.47
N LEU A 489 2.63 27.73 21.71
CA LEU A 489 3.72 27.91 22.68
C LEU A 489 4.61 26.66 22.74
N ASP A 490 5.94 26.89 22.76
CA ASP A 490 6.93 25.94 22.28
C ASP A 490 7.43 24.92 23.34
N PRO A 491 6.93 23.68 23.25
CA PRO A 491 7.78 22.53 22.93
C PRO A 491 7.16 21.54 21.92
N TYR A 492 7.96 20.68 21.28
CA TYR A 492 7.39 19.58 20.49
C TYR A 492 6.51 18.72 21.40
N GLY A 493 5.22 18.64 21.07
CA GLY A 493 4.26 17.85 21.82
C GLY A 493 4.75 16.41 22.04
N SER A 494 4.49 15.91 23.24
CA SER A 494 4.40 14.47 23.52
C SER A 494 3.43 13.81 22.53
N SER A 495 3.51 12.50 22.40
CA SER A 495 2.63 11.75 21.50
C SER A 495 1.17 12.06 21.82
N ASN A 496 0.41 12.59 20.84
CA ASN A 496 -1.02 12.81 21.03
C ASN A 496 -1.79 11.47 20.91
N ILE A 497 -3.11 11.50 21.16
CA ILE A 497 -3.96 10.30 21.11
C ILE A 497 -3.86 9.62 19.74
N VAL A 498 -3.87 10.40 18.65
CA VAL A 498 -3.79 9.90 17.27
C VAL A 498 -2.46 9.18 17.02
N GLN A 499 -1.33 9.74 17.46
CA GLN A 499 -0.01 9.11 17.31
C GLN A 499 0.11 7.82 18.10
N THR A 500 -0.44 7.79 19.30
CA THR A 500 -0.49 6.59 20.13
C THR A 500 -1.28 5.50 19.42
N LYS A 501 -2.47 5.83 18.90
CA LYS A 501 -3.29 4.94 18.09
C LYS A 501 -2.57 4.45 16.81
N ARG A 502 -1.95 5.35 16.04
CA ARG A 502 -1.12 4.98 14.86
C ARG A 502 -0.01 3.99 15.21
N THR A 503 0.68 4.23 16.32
CA THR A 503 1.76 3.33 16.79
C THR A 503 1.23 1.94 17.12
N VAL A 504 0.04 1.84 17.73
CA VAL A 504 -0.62 0.56 18.00
C VAL A 504 -1.02 -0.15 16.70
N ALA A 505 -1.65 0.54 15.74
CA ALA A 505 -2.01 -0.03 14.44
C ALA A 505 -0.78 -0.55 13.69
N ARG A 506 0.28 0.26 13.61
CA ARG A 506 1.58 -0.10 13.00
C ARG A 506 2.21 -1.34 13.65
N ARG A 507 2.05 -1.53 14.98
CA ARG A 507 2.55 -2.71 15.70
C ARG A 507 1.82 -3.99 15.29
N VAL A 508 0.54 -3.89 14.93
CA VAL A 508 -0.23 -5.02 14.38
C VAL A 508 0.10 -5.28 12.90
N GLY A 509 0.79 -4.34 12.24
CA GLY A 509 1.18 -4.44 10.84
C GLY A 509 0.17 -3.82 9.87
N SER A 510 -0.71 -2.93 10.36
CA SER A 510 -1.79 -2.31 9.57
C SER A 510 -1.76 -0.78 9.70
N THR A 511 -2.42 -0.08 8.79
CA THR A 511 -2.66 1.36 8.85
C THR A 511 -3.78 1.72 9.84
N TYR A 512 -3.68 2.86 10.52
CA TYR A 512 -4.73 3.32 11.42
C TYR A 512 -6.02 3.63 10.64
N ALA A 513 -7.18 3.25 11.17
CA ALA A 513 -8.45 3.25 10.43
C ALA A 513 -8.78 4.58 9.72
N TYR A 514 -8.55 5.73 10.36
CA TYR A 514 -8.80 7.04 9.76
C TYR A 514 -7.80 7.42 8.67
N ASP A 515 -6.57 6.90 8.72
CA ASP A 515 -5.53 7.20 7.73
C ASP A 515 -5.84 6.55 6.37
N PHE A 516 -6.73 5.56 6.30
CA PHE A 516 -7.22 5.00 5.03
C PHE A 516 -7.94 6.03 4.16
N LEU A 517 -8.56 7.05 4.74
CA LEU A 517 -9.20 8.14 3.97
C LEU A 517 -8.15 8.91 3.14
N GLY A 518 -6.99 9.19 3.75
CA GLY A 518 -5.87 9.81 3.04
C GLY A 518 -5.27 8.90 1.97
N LEU A 519 -5.17 7.59 2.23
CA LEU A 519 -4.72 6.62 1.22
C LEU A 519 -5.70 6.55 0.04
N LEU A 520 -7.01 6.61 0.28
CA LEU A 520 -8.04 6.63 -0.77
C LEU A 520 -7.94 7.88 -1.63
N GLU A 521 -7.75 9.05 -1.03
CA GLU A 521 -7.54 10.30 -1.77
C GLU A 521 -6.28 10.22 -2.66
N VAL A 522 -5.16 9.74 -2.12
CA VAL A 522 -3.92 9.55 -2.89
C VAL A 522 -4.11 8.54 -4.03
N GLY A 523 -4.77 7.41 -3.76
CA GLY A 523 -5.06 6.41 -4.77
C GLY A 523 -5.95 6.96 -5.89
N LEU A 524 -6.89 7.84 -5.55
CA LEU A 524 -7.78 8.49 -6.51
C LEU A 524 -7.03 9.48 -7.41
N ILE A 525 -6.11 10.27 -6.84
CA ILE A 525 -5.21 11.14 -7.62
C ILE A 525 -4.41 10.30 -8.62
N GLY A 526 -3.83 9.18 -8.17
CA GLY A 526 -3.08 8.27 -9.03
C GLY A 526 -3.90 7.70 -10.19
N GLU A 527 -5.16 7.34 -9.95
CA GLU A 527 -6.06 6.84 -11.00
C GLU A 527 -6.44 7.93 -12.02
N TRP A 528 -6.64 9.18 -11.59
CA TRP A 528 -6.84 10.32 -12.48
C TRP A 528 -5.60 10.64 -13.32
N GLU A 529 -4.41 10.69 -12.71
CA GLU A 529 -3.15 10.90 -13.42
C GLU A 529 -2.94 9.81 -14.49
N HIS A 530 -3.19 8.53 -14.14
CA HIS A 530 -3.11 7.42 -15.08
C HIS A 530 -4.14 7.57 -16.21
N HIS A 531 -5.37 8.00 -15.91
CA HIS A 531 -6.41 8.22 -16.91
C HIS A 531 -6.04 9.32 -17.91
N LEU A 532 -5.65 10.50 -17.40
CA LEU A 532 -5.31 11.66 -18.22
C LEU A 532 -4.08 11.37 -19.09
N ASN A 533 -3.08 10.69 -18.55
CA ASN A 533 -1.91 10.26 -19.32
C ASN A 533 -2.27 9.29 -20.46
N ASN A 534 -3.29 8.44 -20.27
CA ASN A 534 -3.74 7.53 -21.32
C ASN A 534 -4.57 8.23 -22.40
N ILE A 535 -5.36 9.25 -22.06
CA ILE A 535 -6.09 10.08 -23.03
C ILE A 535 -5.11 10.95 -23.83
N ALA A 536 -4.15 11.60 -23.17
CA ALA A 536 -3.19 12.51 -23.79
C ALA A 536 -2.30 11.84 -24.85
N LYS A 537 -2.12 10.51 -24.79
CA LYS A 537 -1.41 9.75 -25.83
C LYS A 537 -2.20 9.60 -27.14
N GLY A 538 -3.52 9.84 -27.12
CA GLY A 538 -4.42 9.60 -28.25
C GLY A 538 -4.87 10.85 -29.02
N ASP A 539 -4.94 12.03 -28.39
CA ASP A 539 -5.44 13.25 -29.03
C ASP A 539 -4.77 14.52 -28.45
N LEU A 540 -4.09 15.33 -29.29
CA LEU A 540 -3.32 16.51 -28.87
C LEU A 540 -4.21 17.71 -28.47
N ASP A 541 -5.42 17.81 -29.06
CA ASP A 541 -6.34 18.95 -28.86
C ASP A 541 -7.07 18.91 -27.51
N ARG A 542 -7.08 17.75 -26.83
CA ARG A 542 -7.74 17.56 -25.51
C ARG A 542 -6.78 17.49 -24.33
N SER A 543 -5.55 17.97 -24.51
CA SER A 543 -4.57 18.18 -23.42
C SER A 543 -5.02 19.21 -22.35
N THR A 544 -6.25 19.72 -22.45
CA THR A 544 -6.87 20.72 -21.56
C THR A 544 -7.80 20.12 -20.52
N ASP A 545 -8.14 18.81 -20.58
CA ASP A 545 -8.89 18.14 -19.52
C ASP A 545 -8.07 18.08 -18.23
N LYS A 546 -8.62 18.66 -17.17
CA LYS A 546 -7.97 18.77 -15.87
C LYS A 546 -8.70 17.89 -14.87
N MET A 547 -7.92 17.30 -13.97
CA MET A 547 -8.46 16.63 -12.78
C MET A 547 -9.44 17.58 -12.06
N PRO A 548 -10.66 17.12 -11.71
CA PRO A 548 -11.63 17.94 -10.99
C PRO A 548 -11.07 18.48 -9.67
N THR A 549 -11.58 19.60 -9.18
CA THR A 549 -11.32 20.05 -7.81
C THR A 549 -12.23 19.32 -6.82
N GLY A 550 -11.75 19.08 -5.59
CA GLY A 550 -12.50 18.38 -4.55
C GLY A 550 -12.90 16.96 -4.99
N ILE A 551 -11.93 16.16 -5.41
CA ILE A 551 -12.14 14.77 -5.89
C ILE A 551 -12.57 13.81 -4.79
N PHE A 552 -12.35 14.17 -3.53
CA PHE A 552 -12.59 13.32 -2.38
C PHE A 552 -13.28 14.11 -1.28
N SER A 553 -14.31 13.52 -0.67
CA SER A 553 -14.90 14.00 0.57
C SER A 553 -15.43 12.80 1.37
N SER A 554 -15.46 12.93 2.70
CA SER A 554 -15.94 11.86 3.57
C SER A 554 -16.83 12.42 4.67
N ARG A 555 -17.88 11.67 5.02
CA ARG A 555 -18.80 11.99 6.11
C ARG A 555 -18.85 10.79 7.05
N GLU A 556 -18.49 11.01 8.32
CA GLU A 556 -18.45 9.94 9.31
C GLU A 556 -19.86 9.58 9.78
N LEU A 557 -20.11 8.27 9.91
CA LEU A 557 -21.30 7.70 10.51
C LEU A 557 -21.08 7.55 12.02
N VAL A 558 -22.00 8.10 12.81
CA VAL A 558 -21.99 8.02 14.28
C VAL A 558 -23.37 7.62 14.78
N ASP A 559 -23.45 6.95 15.92
CA ASP A 559 -24.74 6.73 16.60
C ASP A 559 -25.28 8.08 17.09
N GLY A 560 -26.51 8.41 16.71
CA GLY A 560 -27.27 9.54 17.21
C GLY A 560 -27.89 9.27 18.58
N ASP A 561 -28.43 10.32 19.20
CA ASP A 561 -29.06 10.24 20.53
C ASP A 561 -30.30 9.32 20.57
N ASP A 562 -30.93 9.09 19.41
CA ASP A 562 -32.07 8.18 19.19
C ASP A 562 -31.64 6.71 18.95
N GLY A 563 -30.34 6.45 18.87
CA GLY A 563 -29.79 5.14 18.56
C GLY A 563 -29.79 4.80 17.08
N GLU A 564 -30.10 5.73 16.17
CA GLU A 564 -29.97 5.54 14.72
C GLU A 564 -28.66 6.15 14.20
N LEU A 565 -28.21 5.73 13.01
CA LEU A 565 -26.99 6.32 12.42
C LEU A 565 -27.25 7.72 11.88
N THR A 566 -26.38 8.65 12.24
CA THR A 566 -26.40 10.04 11.75
C THR A 566 -25.02 10.45 11.25
N PHE A 567 -24.96 11.54 10.49
CA PHE A 567 -23.69 12.12 10.06
C PHE A 567 -23.13 13.01 11.17
N GLY A 568 -21.89 12.73 11.60
CA GLY A 568 -21.22 13.48 12.66
C GLY A 568 -19.84 13.97 12.23
N ALA A 569 -19.32 14.93 13.00
CA ALA A 569 -17.93 15.38 12.92
C ALA A 569 -17.32 15.32 14.32
N ARG A 570 -16.57 14.26 14.62
CA ARG A 570 -15.81 14.12 15.87
C ARG A 570 -14.31 14.26 15.62
N SER A 571 -13.58 14.65 16.66
CA SER A 571 -12.12 14.69 16.58
C SER A 571 -11.56 13.28 16.40
N ILE A 572 -10.59 13.12 15.49
CA ILE A 572 -10.02 11.81 15.15
C ILE A 572 -9.42 11.14 16.39
N GLY A 573 -9.72 9.85 16.56
CA GLY A 573 -9.24 9.05 17.69
C GLY A 573 -10.07 9.14 18.97
N THR A 574 -11.17 9.89 18.97
CA THR A 574 -12.13 9.96 20.09
C THR A 574 -13.23 8.90 20.03
N ASN A 575 -13.19 7.99 19.05
CA ASN A 575 -14.14 6.88 18.96
C ASN A 575 -14.03 5.96 20.18
N THR A 576 -15.18 5.66 20.77
CA THR A 576 -15.33 4.82 21.97
C THR A 576 -15.41 3.33 21.63
N ILE A 577 -16.02 3.00 20.50
CA ILE A 577 -16.14 1.64 19.98
C ILE A 577 -15.03 1.30 18.99
N GLY A 578 -14.71 0.01 18.87
CA GLY A 578 -13.70 -0.53 17.95
C GLY A 578 -14.14 -0.63 16.49
N MET A 579 -15.16 0.12 16.08
CA MET A 579 -15.71 0.15 14.73
C MET A 579 -15.96 1.59 14.29
N VAL A 580 -15.63 1.90 13.04
CA VAL A 580 -15.84 3.22 12.43
C VAL A 580 -16.39 3.06 11.02
N GLY A 581 -17.13 4.05 10.54
CA GLY A 581 -17.75 3.99 9.22
C GLY A 581 -17.91 5.36 8.58
N TRP A 582 -17.86 5.41 7.26
CA TRP A 582 -17.95 6.64 6.48
C TRP A 582 -18.77 6.43 5.21
N VAL A 583 -19.51 7.46 4.82
CA VAL A 583 -19.97 7.63 3.44
C VAL A 583 -18.94 8.50 2.73
N VAL A 584 -18.24 7.92 1.77
CA VAL A 584 -17.18 8.58 1.01
C VAL A 584 -17.70 8.93 -0.38
N THR A 585 -17.62 10.20 -0.75
CA THR A 585 -17.93 10.67 -2.10
C THR A 585 -16.63 10.85 -2.87
N MET A 586 -16.46 10.06 -3.93
CA MET A 586 -15.27 10.06 -4.78
C MET A 586 -15.65 10.49 -6.20
N LYS A 587 -14.99 11.52 -6.75
CA LYS A 587 -15.07 11.83 -8.18
C LYS A 587 -14.05 10.97 -8.91
N THR A 588 -14.51 9.97 -9.63
CA THR A 588 -13.67 9.04 -10.37
C THR A 588 -13.74 9.33 -11.88
N PRO A 589 -12.80 8.86 -12.71
CA PRO A 589 -12.86 9.04 -14.15
C PRO A 589 -14.20 8.63 -14.78
N GLU A 590 -14.79 7.57 -14.29
CA GLU A 590 -16.08 7.04 -14.77
C GLU A 590 -17.31 7.78 -14.21
N TYR A 591 -17.17 8.48 -13.08
CA TYR A 591 -18.22 9.32 -12.48
C TYR A 591 -17.61 10.65 -12.02
N PRO A 592 -17.30 11.58 -12.96
CA PRO A 592 -16.69 12.87 -12.62
C PRO A 592 -17.58 13.74 -11.73
N GLU A 593 -18.89 13.51 -11.73
CA GLU A 593 -19.85 14.17 -10.84
C GLU A 593 -19.76 13.69 -9.38
N GLY A 594 -19.18 12.50 -9.16
CA GLY A 594 -19.05 11.86 -7.86
C GLY A 594 -19.90 10.60 -7.72
N ARG A 595 -19.34 9.60 -7.03
CA ARG A 595 -20.04 8.39 -6.56
C ARG A 595 -19.89 8.23 -5.05
N GLU A 596 -20.89 7.67 -4.40
CA GLU A 596 -20.83 7.37 -2.96
C GLU A 596 -20.53 5.89 -2.70
N VAL A 597 -19.69 5.62 -1.70
CA VAL A 597 -19.34 4.27 -1.24
C VAL A 597 -19.31 4.29 0.28
N VAL A 598 -19.89 3.26 0.91
CA VAL A 598 -19.86 3.09 2.36
C VAL A 598 -18.63 2.28 2.75
N PHE A 599 -17.77 2.87 3.58
CA PHE A 599 -16.61 2.20 4.17
C PHE A 599 -16.89 1.88 5.62
N ILE A 600 -16.59 0.66 6.05
CA ILE A 600 -16.64 0.21 7.44
C ILE A 600 -15.27 -0.33 7.79
N ALA A 601 -14.69 0.05 8.93
CA ALA A 601 -13.35 -0.38 9.33
C ALA A 601 -13.26 -0.71 10.82
N ASN A 602 -12.52 -1.76 11.16
CA ASN A 602 -12.15 -2.00 12.55
C ASN A 602 -11.11 -0.98 13.02
N ASP A 603 -11.30 -0.40 14.20
CA ASP A 603 -10.23 0.30 14.92
C ASP A 603 -9.50 -0.69 15.84
N VAL A 604 -8.41 -1.27 15.35
CA VAL A 604 -7.58 -2.22 16.11
C VAL A 604 -6.99 -1.62 17.40
N THR A 605 -6.99 -0.29 17.53
CA THR A 605 -6.44 0.40 18.70
C THR A 605 -7.41 0.40 19.89
N VAL A 606 -8.70 0.13 19.64
CA VAL A 606 -9.72 -0.03 20.68
C VAL A 606 -9.98 -1.52 20.87
N GLN A 607 -9.58 -2.04 22.05
CA GLN A 607 -9.76 -3.45 22.42
C GLN A 607 -9.32 -4.47 21.34
N SER A 608 -8.19 -4.20 20.67
CA SER A 608 -7.65 -5.02 19.57
C SER A 608 -8.59 -5.18 18.36
N GLY A 609 -9.55 -4.27 18.17
CA GLY A 609 -10.58 -4.37 17.13
C GLY A 609 -11.52 -5.56 17.34
N SER A 610 -11.71 -6.00 18.58
CA SER A 610 -12.64 -7.08 18.92
C SER A 610 -14.09 -6.66 18.74
N PHE A 611 -14.91 -7.59 18.26
CA PHE A 611 -16.36 -7.41 18.07
C PHE A 611 -17.09 -7.63 19.39
N GLY A 612 -17.53 -6.53 20.02
CA GLY A 612 -18.53 -6.56 21.08
C GLY A 612 -19.90 -6.13 20.56
N VAL A 613 -20.91 -6.18 21.44
CA VAL A 613 -22.30 -5.83 21.09
C VAL A 613 -22.42 -4.46 20.40
N GLU A 614 -21.75 -3.43 20.90
CA GLU A 614 -21.81 -2.09 20.30
C GLU A 614 -21.15 -2.03 18.91
N GLU A 615 -20.02 -2.72 18.72
CA GLU A 615 -19.36 -2.83 17.43
C GLU A 615 -20.19 -3.61 16.41
N ASP A 616 -20.83 -4.69 16.85
CA ASP A 616 -21.73 -5.51 16.03
C ASP A 616 -22.95 -4.69 15.58
N GLU A 617 -23.57 -3.95 16.51
CA GLU A 617 -24.71 -3.08 16.19
C GLU A 617 -24.33 -1.94 15.24
N PHE A 618 -23.19 -1.28 15.46
CA PHE A 618 -22.71 -0.24 14.53
C PHE A 618 -22.43 -0.82 13.14
N TYR A 619 -21.74 -1.96 13.04
CA TYR A 619 -21.48 -2.63 11.77
C TYR A 619 -22.79 -2.99 11.06
N TYR A 620 -23.75 -3.56 11.80
CA TYR A 620 -25.06 -3.91 11.27
C TYR A 620 -25.77 -2.69 10.68
N LYS A 621 -25.88 -1.59 11.43
CA LYS A 621 -26.55 -0.36 10.97
C LYS A 621 -25.84 0.23 9.75
N ALA A 622 -24.50 0.26 9.74
CA ALA A 622 -23.75 0.83 8.63
C ALA A 622 -23.87 -0.03 7.35
N SER A 623 -23.85 -1.36 7.48
CA SER A 623 -24.09 -2.27 6.37
C SER A 623 -25.52 -2.16 5.85
N LYS A 624 -26.50 -2.08 6.74
CA LYS A 624 -27.91 -1.87 6.42
C LYS A 624 -28.13 -0.53 5.71
N TYR A 625 -27.48 0.55 6.16
CA TYR A 625 -27.52 1.85 5.50
C TYR A 625 -27.03 1.75 4.05
N ALA A 626 -25.91 1.06 3.81
CA ALA A 626 -25.40 0.84 2.44
C ALA A 626 -26.44 0.10 1.58
N ARG A 627 -27.08 -0.94 2.14
CA ARG A 627 -28.08 -1.76 1.47
C ARG A 627 -29.35 -0.98 1.13
N GLU A 628 -29.93 -0.26 2.09
CA GLU A 628 -31.14 0.54 1.90
C GLU A 628 -30.92 1.69 0.89
N ASN A 629 -29.72 2.26 0.86
CA ASN A 629 -29.34 3.29 -0.12
C ASN A 629 -28.79 2.71 -1.43
N LYS A 630 -28.73 1.38 -1.58
CA LYS A 630 -28.21 0.68 -2.77
C LYS A 630 -26.77 1.06 -3.14
N LEU A 631 -25.96 1.41 -2.15
CA LEU A 631 -24.58 1.85 -2.31
C LEU A 631 -23.60 0.67 -2.17
N PRO A 632 -22.47 0.70 -2.90
CA PRO A 632 -21.37 -0.24 -2.67
C PRO A 632 -20.84 -0.14 -1.23
N ARG A 633 -20.48 -1.28 -0.64
CA ARG A 633 -19.93 -1.39 0.72
C ARG A 633 -18.53 -2.03 0.71
N VAL A 634 -17.55 -1.34 1.30
CA VAL A 634 -16.19 -1.82 1.50
C VAL A 634 -15.92 -2.01 3.00
N TYR A 635 -15.45 -3.20 3.38
CA TYR A 635 -15.06 -3.51 4.75
C TYR A 635 -13.54 -3.67 4.88
N ILE A 636 -12.92 -2.85 5.73
CA ILE A 636 -11.48 -2.90 6.03
C ILE A 636 -11.29 -3.70 7.33
N ALA A 637 -10.79 -4.93 7.18
CA ALA A 637 -10.71 -5.92 8.25
C ALA A 637 -9.35 -5.92 8.95
N CYS A 638 -9.37 -5.64 10.26
CA CYS A 638 -8.22 -5.80 11.18
C CYS A 638 -8.74 -6.00 12.61
N ASN A 639 -8.96 -7.25 13.00
CA ASN A 639 -9.70 -7.58 14.22
C ASN A 639 -9.13 -8.79 14.96
N ALA A 640 -9.67 -9.04 16.16
CA ALA A 640 -9.33 -10.18 17.00
C ALA A 640 -10.51 -11.15 17.19
N GLY A 641 -11.54 -11.07 16.33
CA GLY A 641 -12.78 -11.84 16.46
C GLY A 641 -13.70 -11.29 17.57
N ALA A 642 -14.59 -12.14 18.08
CA ALA A 642 -15.51 -11.78 19.14
C ALA A 642 -14.76 -11.40 20.42
N ARG A 643 -15.26 -10.37 21.11
CA ARG A 643 -14.71 -9.92 22.38
C ARG A 643 -14.90 -11.00 23.44
N ILE A 644 -13.85 -11.25 24.20
CA ILE A 644 -13.82 -12.20 25.31
C ILE A 644 -13.51 -11.45 26.60
N GLY A 645 -14.11 -11.90 27.70
CA GLY A 645 -13.81 -11.38 29.02
C GLY A 645 -14.22 -12.36 30.11
N LEU A 646 -13.81 -12.05 31.33
CA LEU A 646 -14.28 -12.68 32.56
C LEU A 646 -14.74 -11.56 33.49
N VAL A 647 -15.58 -11.89 34.48
CA VAL A 647 -15.99 -10.93 35.50
C VAL A 647 -14.83 -10.69 36.47
N ASP A 648 -14.05 -9.65 36.19
CA ASP A 648 -12.82 -9.33 36.94
C ASP A 648 -13.08 -9.04 38.42
N GLU A 649 -14.24 -8.48 38.75
CA GLU A 649 -14.67 -8.15 40.12
C GLU A 649 -14.81 -9.39 41.01
N LEU A 650 -15.11 -10.57 40.43
CA LEU A 650 -15.25 -11.81 41.19
C LEU A 650 -13.90 -12.51 41.46
N LYS A 651 -12.87 -12.24 40.66
CA LYS A 651 -11.56 -12.90 40.77
C LYS A 651 -10.93 -12.83 42.17
N PRO A 652 -10.97 -11.70 42.91
CA PRO A 652 -10.45 -11.64 44.28
C PRO A 652 -11.43 -12.12 45.35
N LEU A 653 -12.70 -12.39 45.00
CA LEU A 653 -13.78 -12.65 45.98
C LEU A 653 -14.17 -14.13 46.08
N PHE A 654 -14.01 -14.91 45.02
CA PHE A 654 -14.40 -16.33 45.06
C PHE A 654 -13.45 -17.14 45.95
N ASN A 655 -14.03 -18.05 46.72
CA ASN A 655 -13.36 -19.03 47.55
C ASN A 655 -13.55 -20.43 46.96
N ILE A 656 -12.68 -21.36 47.34
CA ILE A 656 -12.70 -22.75 46.86
C ILE A 656 -13.07 -23.66 48.02
N LYS A 657 -14.07 -24.51 47.86
CA LYS A 657 -14.34 -25.60 48.80
C LYS A 657 -13.55 -26.83 48.37
N PHE A 658 -12.46 -27.14 49.07
CA PHE A 658 -11.67 -28.34 48.77
C PHE A 658 -12.37 -29.61 49.25
N VAL A 659 -12.16 -30.73 48.55
CA VAL A 659 -12.61 -32.05 49.00
C VAL A 659 -11.95 -32.41 50.34
N ASP A 660 -10.71 -31.96 50.54
CA ASP A 660 -9.94 -32.11 51.77
C ASP A 660 -9.07 -30.85 51.94
N GLU A 661 -9.40 -30.04 52.96
CA GLU A 661 -8.69 -28.79 53.27
C GLU A 661 -7.21 -29.01 53.63
N GLN A 662 -6.85 -30.19 54.12
CA GLN A 662 -5.46 -30.54 54.40
C GLN A 662 -4.69 -31.01 53.16
N THR A 663 -5.41 -31.40 52.10
CA THR A 663 -4.83 -31.97 50.87
C THR A 663 -5.47 -31.39 49.59
N PRO A 664 -5.25 -30.09 49.25
CA PRO A 664 -5.94 -29.39 48.16
C PRO A 664 -5.78 -30.00 46.76
N ASN A 665 -4.70 -30.75 46.52
CA ASN A 665 -4.44 -31.43 45.25
C ASN A 665 -5.38 -32.63 44.98
N LYS A 666 -6.20 -33.05 45.95
CA LYS A 666 -7.29 -34.02 45.73
C LYS A 666 -8.46 -33.42 44.92
N GLY A 667 -8.47 -32.09 44.72
CA GLY A 667 -9.50 -31.38 43.97
C GLY A 667 -10.45 -30.57 44.87
N PHE A 668 -11.45 -29.96 44.25
CA PHE A 668 -12.44 -29.10 44.90
C PHE A 668 -13.86 -29.51 44.51
N GLU A 669 -14.83 -29.17 45.35
CA GLU A 669 -16.25 -29.47 45.14
C GLU A 669 -16.97 -28.34 44.39
N TYR A 670 -16.80 -27.10 44.86
CA TYR A 670 -17.43 -25.92 44.25
C TYR A 670 -16.68 -24.63 44.60
N LEU A 671 -16.99 -23.57 43.86
CA LEU A 671 -16.59 -22.19 44.18
C LEU A 671 -17.71 -21.51 44.97
N TYR A 672 -17.37 -20.69 45.95
CA TYR A 672 -18.36 -20.00 46.78
C TYR A 672 -17.93 -18.58 47.16
N LEU A 673 -18.89 -17.75 47.53
CA LEU A 673 -18.69 -16.41 48.09
C LEU A 673 -19.04 -16.43 49.58
N THR A 674 -18.37 -15.60 50.37
CA THR A 674 -18.77 -15.41 51.76
C THR A 674 -20.10 -14.64 51.83
N ASP A 675 -20.78 -14.71 52.96
CA ASP A 675 -22.03 -13.96 53.16
C ASP A 675 -21.86 -12.45 53.00
N LYS A 676 -20.71 -11.94 53.42
CA LYS A 676 -20.35 -10.54 53.26
C LYS A 676 -20.16 -10.21 51.78
N ASP A 677 -19.30 -10.94 51.08
CA ASP A 677 -18.97 -10.64 49.69
C ASP A 677 -20.21 -10.78 48.79
N TYR A 678 -21.05 -11.80 49.01
CA TYR A 678 -22.30 -11.95 48.26
C TYR A 678 -23.27 -10.78 48.48
N SER A 679 -23.39 -10.27 49.72
CA SER A 679 -24.27 -9.14 50.03
C SER A 679 -23.80 -7.78 49.50
N GLU A 680 -22.49 -7.65 49.23
CA GLU A 680 -21.89 -6.42 48.69
C GLU A 680 -21.89 -6.39 47.16
N LEU A 681 -22.13 -7.54 46.50
CA LEU A 681 -22.23 -7.61 45.04
C LEU A 681 -23.54 -7.00 44.53
N PRO A 682 -23.52 -6.31 43.39
CA PRO A 682 -24.74 -5.86 42.73
C PRO A 682 -25.67 -7.04 42.41
N ASP A 683 -26.98 -6.81 42.53
CA ASP A 683 -28.00 -7.80 42.19
C ASP A 683 -27.83 -8.26 40.73
N GLY A 684 -27.91 -9.58 40.51
CA GLY A 684 -27.75 -10.19 39.18
C GLY A 684 -26.31 -10.45 38.74
N THR A 685 -25.30 -10.23 39.60
CA THR A 685 -23.89 -10.53 39.24
C THR A 685 -23.63 -12.04 39.15
N VAL A 686 -24.21 -12.82 40.06
CA VAL A 686 -24.12 -14.29 40.10
C VAL A 686 -25.45 -14.91 40.53
N ASN A 687 -25.76 -16.08 39.99
CA ASN A 687 -26.74 -16.99 40.60
C ASN A 687 -25.98 -17.88 41.58
N ALA A 688 -26.39 -17.89 42.84
CA ALA A 688 -25.73 -18.67 43.86
C ALA A 688 -26.75 -19.32 44.80
N ARG A 689 -26.41 -20.49 45.31
CA ARG A 689 -27.21 -21.21 46.31
C ARG A 689 -26.57 -21.10 47.69
N LYS A 690 -27.39 -20.98 48.73
CA LYS A 690 -26.90 -20.94 50.11
C LYS A 690 -26.30 -22.31 50.51
N VAL A 691 -25.09 -22.29 51.07
CA VAL A 691 -24.35 -23.44 51.61
C VAL A 691 -23.79 -23.10 53.00
N PRO A 692 -23.31 -24.08 53.80
CA PRO A 692 -22.78 -23.81 55.15
C PRO A 692 -21.62 -22.80 55.18
N GLU A 693 -20.77 -22.80 54.15
CA GLU A 693 -19.62 -21.90 54.02
C GLU A 693 -19.98 -20.50 53.49
N GLY A 694 -21.21 -20.29 52.99
CA GLY A 694 -21.65 -19.03 52.37
C GLY A 694 -22.61 -19.27 51.21
N TRP A 695 -22.23 -18.84 50.01
CA TRP A 695 -23.04 -18.93 48.79
C TRP A 695 -22.26 -19.61 47.67
N ALA A 696 -22.59 -20.85 47.35
CA ALA A 696 -21.96 -21.58 46.25
C ALA A 696 -22.43 -20.99 44.92
N ILE A 697 -21.47 -20.62 44.07
CA ILE A 697 -21.72 -20.00 42.76
C ILE A 697 -22.22 -21.08 41.80
N GLU A 698 -23.40 -20.87 41.22
CA GLU A 698 -23.97 -21.74 40.19
C GLU A 698 -23.73 -21.13 38.80
N ASP A 699 -24.06 -19.85 38.62
CA ASP A 699 -23.81 -19.12 37.37
C ASP A 699 -23.11 -17.79 37.63
N ILE A 700 -22.22 -17.40 36.71
CA ILE A 700 -21.60 -16.06 36.69
C ILE A 700 -22.22 -15.30 35.51
N ILE A 701 -22.89 -14.18 35.82
CA ILE A 701 -23.55 -13.33 34.83
C ILE A 701 -22.69 -12.09 34.58
N GLY A 702 -22.32 -11.38 35.65
CA GLY A 702 -21.59 -10.13 35.59
C GLY A 702 -22.48 -8.91 35.28
N THR A 703 -22.04 -7.74 35.72
CA THR A 703 -22.73 -6.44 35.50
C THR A 703 -22.30 -5.78 34.20
N LYS A 704 -21.13 -6.15 33.67
CA LYS A 704 -20.57 -5.63 32.42
C LYS A 704 -20.94 -6.54 31.25
N HIS A 705 -21.75 -6.01 30.33
CA HIS A 705 -22.09 -6.68 29.08
C HIS A 705 -20.92 -6.74 28.09
N GLY A 706 -20.99 -7.67 27.14
CA GLY A 706 -20.09 -7.76 26.00
C GLY A 706 -18.84 -8.59 26.25
N ILE A 707 -18.93 -9.62 27.09
CA ILE A 707 -17.82 -10.52 27.43
C ILE A 707 -18.09 -11.99 27.09
N GLY A 708 -19.34 -12.35 26.75
CA GLY A 708 -19.79 -13.72 26.52
C GLY A 708 -20.73 -13.91 25.32
N VAL A 709 -21.83 -14.65 25.55
CA VAL A 709 -22.75 -15.13 24.51
C VAL A 709 -23.52 -14.04 23.78
N GLU A 710 -23.71 -12.88 24.41
CA GLU A 710 -24.28 -11.67 23.82
C GLU A 710 -23.48 -11.18 22.60
N ASN A 711 -22.15 -11.32 22.61
CA ASN A 711 -21.30 -11.01 21.44
C ASN A 711 -21.49 -12.06 20.33
N LEU A 712 -21.81 -13.32 20.67
CA LEU A 712 -22.09 -14.35 19.67
C LEU A 712 -23.41 -14.08 18.95
N GLN A 713 -24.41 -13.55 19.67
CA GLN A 713 -25.66 -13.10 19.07
C GLN A 713 -25.43 -11.94 18.09
N GLY A 714 -24.65 -10.93 18.50
CA GLY A 714 -24.26 -9.82 17.63
C GLY A 714 -23.47 -10.29 16.40
N SER A 715 -22.49 -11.18 16.60
CA SER A 715 -21.74 -11.83 15.52
C SER A 715 -22.66 -12.55 14.52
N GLY A 716 -23.68 -13.26 15.00
CA GLY A 716 -24.68 -13.91 14.15
C GLY A 716 -25.52 -12.90 13.35
N LYS A 717 -25.89 -11.77 13.97
CA LYS A 717 -26.63 -10.68 13.32
C LYS A 717 -25.86 -10.09 12.14
N ILE A 718 -24.58 -9.74 12.34
CA ILE A 718 -23.76 -9.14 11.28
C ILE A 718 -23.36 -10.14 10.19
N ALA A 719 -23.25 -11.43 10.52
CA ALA A 719 -23.09 -12.49 9.53
C ALA A 719 -24.31 -12.58 8.60
N GLY A 720 -25.52 -12.57 9.18
CA GLY A 720 -26.78 -12.56 8.43
C GLY A 720 -26.90 -11.34 7.52
N GLU A 721 -26.68 -10.13 8.06
CA GLU A 721 -26.71 -8.89 7.27
C GLU A 721 -25.66 -8.87 6.17
N THR A 722 -24.44 -9.40 6.41
CA THR A 722 -23.41 -9.44 5.36
C THR A 722 -23.74 -10.43 4.25
N SER A 723 -24.35 -11.58 4.61
CA SER A 723 -24.86 -12.53 3.61
C SER A 723 -25.93 -11.88 2.75
N GLN A 724 -26.89 -11.19 3.37
CA GLN A 724 -27.94 -10.46 2.65
C GLN A 724 -27.37 -9.31 1.80
N ALA A 725 -26.40 -8.57 2.32
CA ALA A 725 -25.76 -7.48 1.60
C ALA A 725 -25.05 -7.94 0.33
N TYR A 726 -24.42 -9.12 0.30
CA TYR A 726 -23.82 -9.65 -0.92
C TYR A 726 -24.86 -9.91 -2.03
N ASP A 727 -26.05 -10.39 -1.67
CA ASP A 727 -27.11 -10.68 -2.63
C ASP A 727 -27.78 -9.39 -3.17
N GLU A 728 -27.77 -8.31 -2.39
CA GLU A 728 -28.47 -7.05 -2.71
C GLU A 728 -27.56 -5.92 -3.24
N ILE A 729 -26.31 -5.81 -2.78
CA ILE A 729 -25.38 -4.71 -3.12
C ILE A 729 -23.95 -5.22 -3.39
N PHE A 730 -23.11 -4.35 -3.97
CA PHE A 730 -21.68 -4.66 -4.09
C PHE A 730 -21.01 -4.72 -2.72
N THR A 731 -20.34 -5.83 -2.42
CA THR A 731 -19.52 -6.01 -1.22
C THR A 731 -18.07 -6.33 -1.57
N LEU A 732 -17.13 -5.67 -0.89
CA LEU A 732 -15.69 -5.94 -0.99
C LEU A 732 -15.06 -5.90 0.40
N SER A 733 -14.15 -6.84 0.69
CA SER A 733 -13.39 -6.87 1.93
C SER A 733 -11.90 -6.71 1.66
N TYR A 734 -11.25 -5.83 2.41
CA TYR A 734 -9.81 -5.65 2.38
C TYR A 734 -9.19 -6.09 3.72
N VAL A 735 -8.29 -7.06 3.67
CA VAL A 735 -7.62 -7.62 4.84
C VAL A 735 -6.24 -6.97 4.99
N THR A 736 -6.22 -5.87 5.73
CA THR A 736 -5.01 -5.07 6.05
C THR A 736 -4.18 -5.66 7.20
N GLY A 737 -4.80 -6.46 8.07
CA GLY A 737 -4.13 -7.13 9.18
C GLY A 737 -4.79 -8.46 9.48
N ARG A 738 -4.51 -9.04 10.66
CA ARG A 738 -5.19 -10.29 11.05
C ARG A 738 -6.71 -10.11 11.09
N SER A 739 -7.43 -11.09 10.57
CA SER A 739 -8.90 -11.18 10.68
C SER A 739 -9.25 -12.54 11.28
N VAL A 740 -9.95 -12.55 12.41
CA VAL A 740 -10.10 -13.75 13.26
C VAL A 740 -11.57 -14.08 13.49
N GLY A 741 -11.92 -15.36 13.45
CA GLY A 741 -13.26 -15.84 13.83
C GLY A 741 -14.35 -15.22 12.96
N ILE A 742 -15.29 -14.49 13.58
CA ILE A 742 -16.35 -13.77 12.86
C ILE A 742 -15.79 -12.80 11.82
N GLY A 743 -14.65 -12.15 12.08
CA GLY A 743 -14.00 -11.28 11.11
C GLY A 743 -13.60 -12.01 9.82
N ALA A 744 -13.12 -13.24 9.92
CA ALA A 744 -12.79 -14.08 8.77
C ALA A 744 -14.06 -14.53 8.01
N TYR A 745 -15.14 -14.82 8.74
CA TYR A 745 -16.44 -15.14 8.13
C TYR A 745 -17.04 -13.95 7.39
N LEU A 746 -17.02 -12.73 7.96
CA LEU A 746 -17.51 -11.53 7.27
C LEU A 746 -16.78 -11.29 5.95
N VAL A 747 -15.46 -11.52 5.95
CA VAL A 747 -14.63 -11.43 4.74
C VAL A 747 -15.10 -12.46 3.70
N ARG A 748 -15.30 -13.73 4.08
CA ARG A 748 -15.81 -14.77 3.18
C ARG A 748 -17.25 -14.50 2.72
N LEU A 749 -18.13 -14.06 3.60
CA LEU A 749 -19.54 -13.77 3.32
C LEU A 749 -19.68 -12.57 2.37
N GLY A 750 -18.81 -11.56 2.51
CA GLY A 750 -18.69 -10.47 1.54
C GLY A 750 -18.08 -10.89 0.19
N GLN A 751 -17.67 -12.15 0.06
CA GLN A 751 -17.13 -12.85 -1.10
C GLN A 751 -15.83 -12.31 -1.68
N ARG A 752 -15.76 -11.03 -2.04
CA ARG A 752 -14.62 -10.44 -2.75
C ARG A 752 -13.57 -9.99 -1.76
N VAL A 753 -12.37 -10.53 -1.91
CA VAL A 753 -11.30 -10.34 -0.93
C VAL A 753 -10.01 -9.88 -1.59
N ILE A 754 -9.52 -8.74 -1.10
CA ILE A 754 -8.15 -8.29 -1.32
C ILE A 754 -7.39 -8.57 -0.02
N GLN A 755 -6.29 -9.31 -0.10
CA GLN A 755 -5.50 -9.71 1.05
C GLN A 755 -4.09 -9.13 1.00
N MET A 756 -3.67 -8.44 2.05
CA MET A 756 -2.29 -8.01 2.19
C MET A 756 -1.38 -9.18 2.57
N ASN A 757 -0.11 -9.11 2.16
CA ASN A 757 0.91 -10.11 2.49
C ASN A 757 0.98 -10.50 3.99
N GLN A 758 0.73 -9.56 4.90
CA GLN A 758 0.75 -9.78 6.36
C GLN A 758 -0.65 -9.72 6.99
N GLY A 759 -1.69 -10.10 6.24
CA GLY A 759 -3.09 -10.10 6.69
C GLY A 759 -3.67 -11.52 6.79
N PRO A 760 -3.33 -12.34 7.80
CA PRO A 760 -3.83 -13.70 7.89
C PRO A 760 -5.33 -13.73 8.26
N MET A 761 -6.09 -14.54 7.53
CA MET A 761 -7.49 -14.85 7.82
C MET A 761 -7.59 -16.20 8.55
N ILE A 762 -7.89 -16.20 9.85
CA ILE A 762 -7.83 -17.41 10.67
C ILE A 762 -9.13 -17.62 11.45
N LEU A 763 -9.50 -18.88 11.67
CA LEU A 763 -10.60 -19.22 12.59
C LEU A 763 -10.10 -19.38 14.02
N THR A 764 -8.86 -19.85 14.20
CA THR A 764 -8.26 -20.13 15.50
C THR A 764 -6.76 -19.84 15.44
N GLY A 765 -6.21 -19.28 16.51
CA GLY A 765 -4.77 -18.98 16.58
C GLY A 765 -3.92 -20.24 16.63
N PHE A 766 -2.76 -20.21 15.94
CA PHE A 766 -1.86 -21.36 15.85
C PHE A 766 -1.43 -21.93 17.22
N SER A 767 -1.25 -21.08 18.23
CA SER A 767 -0.86 -21.50 19.58
C SER A 767 -1.95 -22.32 20.28
N ALA A 768 -3.23 -22.05 20.01
CA ALA A 768 -4.33 -22.85 20.52
C ALA A 768 -4.38 -24.23 19.84
N LEU A 769 -4.11 -24.29 18.53
CA LEU A 769 -4.00 -25.56 17.79
C LEU A 769 -2.82 -26.41 18.30
N ASN A 770 -1.66 -25.82 18.51
CA ASN A 770 -0.51 -26.52 19.07
C ASN A 770 -0.80 -27.11 20.46
N LYS A 771 -1.51 -26.35 21.31
CA LYS A 771 -1.97 -26.85 22.62
C LYS A 771 -2.96 -28.01 22.49
N LEU A 772 -3.90 -27.93 21.54
CA LEU A 772 -4.87 -29.00 21.25
C LEU A 772 -4.19 -30.27 20.74
N LEU A 773 -3.18 -30.13 19.86
CA LEU A 773 -2.42 -31.24 19.30
C LEU A 773 -1.34 -31.79 20.26
N GLY A 774 -1.02 -31.06 21.33
CA GLY A 774 0.03 -31.41 22.29
C GLY A 774 1.46 -31.30 21.76
N LYS A 775 1.66 -30.67 20.59
CA LYS A 775 2.97 -30.47 19.94
C LYS A 775 3.01 -29.15 19.15
N GLU A 776 4.20 -28.56 19.02
CA GLU A 776 4.42 -27.33 18.25
C GLU A 776 4.48 -27.64 16.75
N VAL A 777 3.31 -27.71 16.10
CA VAL A 777 3.20 -27.99 14.65
C VAL A 777 3.37 -26.72 13.83
N TYR A 778 2.67 -25.66 14.23
CA TYR A 778 2.63 -24.40 13.50
C TYR A 778 3.44 -23.33 14.24
N THR A 779 4.07 -22.42 13.51
CA THR A 779 4.95 -21.37 14.06
C THR A 779 4.45 -19.95 13.81
N SER A 780 3.50 -19.77 12.88
CA SER A 780 2.92 -18.46 12.55
C SER A 780 1.44 -18.57 12.18
N GLN A 781 0.73 -17.44 12.24
CA GLN A 781 -0.67 -17.36 11.77
C GLN A 781 -0.75 -17.48 10.24
N ASP A 782 0.28 -17.02 9.52
CA ASP A 782 0.29 -17.07 8.06
C ASP A 782 0.27 -18.51 7.53
N GLN A 783 0.86 -19.48 8.24
CA GLN A 783 0.78 -20.90 7.87
C GLN A 783 -0.66 -21.43 7.79
N LEU A 784 -1.59 -20.80 8.50
CA LEU A 784 -3.01 -21.20 8.54
C LEU A 784 -3.89 -20.31 7.66
N GLY A 785 -3.61 -19.01 7.65
CA GLY A 785 -4.49 -18.00 7.07
C GLY A 785 -3.85 -17.00 6.12
N GLY A 786 -2.55 -17.12 5.87
CA GLY A 786 -1.81 -16.22 4.99
C GLY A 786 -2.16 -16.44 3.50
N PRO A 787 -1.67 -15.57 2.61
CA PRO A 787 -1.93 -15.68 1.18
C PRO A 787 -1.56 -17.03 0.57
N GLN A 788 -0.52 -17.70 1.07
CA GLN A 788 -0.13 -19.04 0.63
C GLN A 788 -1.19 -20.12 0.86
N VAL A 789 -2.17 -19.88 1.74
CA VAL A 789 -3.32 -20.76 1.96
C VAL A 789 -4.55 -20.23 1.22
N MET A 790 -4.81 -18.93 1.31
CA MET A 790 -6.07 -18.32 0.87
C MET A 790 -6.10 -17.97 -0.63
N VAL A 791 -4.95 -17.77 -1.27
CA VAL A 791 -4.87 -17.57 -2.73
C VAL A 791 -5.05 -18.89 -3.49
N PRO A 792 -4.39 -20.01 -3.12
CA PRO A 792 -4.54 -21.28 -3.84
C PRO A 792 -5.89 -21.97 -3.61
N ASN A 793 -6.65 -21.60 -2.58
CA ASN A 793 -7.98 -22.14 -2.31
C ASN A 793 -9.14 -21.28 -2.85
N GLY A 794 -8.85 -20.08 -3.38
CA GLY A 794 -9.83 -19.21 -4.00
C GLY A 794 -10.63 -18.31 -3.05
N VAL A 795 -10.27 -18.19 -1.78
CA VAL A 795 -10.87 -17.21 -0.86
C VAL A 795 -10.37 -15.81 -1.18
N THR A 796 -9.07 -15.66 -1.49
CA THR A 796 -8.46 -14.38 -1.86
C THR A 796 -8.51 -14.18 -3.37
N HIS A 797 -9.20 -13.12 -3.82
CA HIS A 797 -9.26 -12.75 -5.24
C HIS A 797 -7.97 -12.08 -5.71
N GLU A 798 -7.36 -11.24 -4.86
CA GLU A 798 -6.11 -10.55 -5.15
C GLU A 798 -5.22 -10.43 -3.91
N GLN A 799 -3.93 -10.69 -4.08
CA GLN A 799 -2.91 -10.46 -3.07
C GLN A 799 -2.17 -9.15 -3.35
N VAL A 800 -1.96 -8.34 -2.31
CA VAL A 800 -1.26 -7.05 -2.39
C VAL A 800 -0.11 -6.95 -1.40
N ALA A 801 0.88 -6.12 -1.74
CA ALA A 801 2.09 -5.99 -0.93
C ALA A 801 1.86 -5.21 0.37
N ASP A 802 1.07 -4.14 0.31
CA ASP A 802 0.83 -3.19 1.39
C ASP A 802 -0.56 -2.50 1.25
N ASP A 803 -0.91 -1.66 2.23
CA ASP A 803 -2.17 -0.93 2.28
C ASP A 803 -2.38 0.05 1.13
N GLN A 804 -1.31 0.62 0.57
CA GLN A 804 -1.41 1.53 -0.57
C GLN A 804 -1.79 0.76 -1.84
N ALA A 805 -1.14 -0.38 -2.08
CA ALA A 805 -1.52 -1.30 -3.16
C ALA A 805 -2.94 -1.85 -2.95
N GLY A 806 -3.32 -2.16 -1.71
CA GLY A 806 -4.69 -2.56 -1.36
C GLY A 806 -5.74 -1.52 -1.75
N VAL A 807 -5.51 -0.26 -1.39
CA VAL A 807 -6.39 0.86 -1.76
C VAL A 807 -6.44 1.08 -3.27
N ALA A 808 -5.29 1.01 -3.96
CA ALA A 808 -5.27 1.09 -5.43
C ALA A 808 -6.11 -0.02 -6.08
N SER A 809 -6.04 -1.25 -5.56
CA SER A 809 -6.89 -2.37 -6.00
C SER A 809 -8.38 -2.16 -5.69
N ILE A 810 -8.72 -1.60 -4.52
CA ILE A 810 -10.11 -1.24 -4.18
C ILE A 810 -10.66 -0.25 -5.21
N ILE A 811 -9.94 0.83 -5.49
CA ILE A 811 -10.34 1.87 -6.45
C ILE A 811 -10.45 1.26 -7.86
N LYS A 812 -9.48 0.44 -8.26
CA LYS A 812 -9.50 -0.24 -9.56
C LYS A 812 -10.72 -1.14 -9.71
N TRP A 813 -11.09 -1.91 -8.68
CA TRP A 813 -12.26 -2.79 -8.71
C TRP A 813 -13.55 -1.97 -8.81
N ILE A 814 -13.70 -0.97 -7.94
CA ILE A 814 -14.85 -0.07 -7.91
C ILE A 814 -15.04 0.64 -9.26
N SER A 815 -13.96 0.92 -10.00
CA SER A 815 -14.06 1.53 -11.32
C SER A 815 -14.91 0.73 -12.31
N PHE A 816 -14.97 -0.60 -12.17
CA PHE A 816 -15.82 -1.44 -13.03
C PHE A 816 -17.29 -1.46 -12.57
N VAL A 817 -17.56 -1.12 -11.31
CA VAL A 817 -18.86 -1.33 -10.66
C VAL A 817 -19.74 -0.08 -10.82
N PRO A 818 -21.03 -0.23 -11.17
CA PRO A 818 -21.98 0.88 -11.19
C PRO A 818 -22.04 1.67 -9.86
N LYS A 819 -22.42 2.95 -9.91
CA LYS A 819 -22.49 3.79 -8.71
C LYS A 819 -23.51 3.33 -7.66
N SER A 820 -24.59 2.69 -8.09
CA SER A 820 -25.61 2.10 -7.22
C SER A 820 -26.32 0.95 -7.91
N VAL A 821 -27.04 0.13 -7.15
CA VAL A 821 -27.82 -0.99 -7.71
C VAL A 821 -28.92 -0.46 -8.63
N GLY A 822 -28.97 -1.00 -9.85
CA GLY A 822 -29.90 -0.58 -10.89
C GLY A 822 -29.40 0.59 -11.74
N ALA A 823 -28.25 1.19 -11.42
CA ALA A 823 -27.58 2.12 -12.32
C ALA A 823 -26.92 1.36 -13.48
N LEU A 824 -26.93 1.96 -14.67
CA LEU A 824 -26.21 1.39 -15.82
C LEU A 824 -24.69 1.47 -15.60
N PRO A 825 -23.91 0.50 -16.10
CA PRO A 825 -22.46 0.56 -16.04
C PRO A 825 -21.94 1.79 -16.79
N ALA A 826 -21.07 2.57 -16.15
CA ALA A 826 -20.49 3.75 -16.78
C ALA A 826 -19.47 3.37 -17.86
N VAL A 827 -19.71 3.87 -19.07
CA VAL A 827 -18.77 3.76 -20.19
C VAL A 827 -17.66 4.77 -19.96
N ARG A 828 -16.43 4.28 -19.77
CA ARG A 828 -15.26 5.13 -19.59
C ARG A 828 -14.63 5.44 -20.94
N GLU A 829 -14.26 6.69 -21.18
CA GLU A 829 -13.55 7.05 -22.41
C GLU A 829 -12.24 6.25 -22.56
N SER A 830 -12.00 5.76 -23.78
CA SER A 830 -10.89 4.88 -24.11
C SER A 830 -10.20 5.39 -25.38
N HIS A 831 -8.87 5.40 -25.37
CA HIS A 831 -8.08 5.67 -26.58
C HIS A 831 -8.13 4.48 -27.56
N ASP A 832 -8.57 3.31 -27.09
CA ASP A 832 -8.59 2.10 -27.88
C ASP A 832 -9.89 2.03 -28.71
N SER A 833 -9.78 2.39 -30.00
CA SER A 833 -10.93 2.48 -30.91
C SER A 833 -11.79 1.21 -30.91
N VAL A 834 -13.11 1.40 -30.91
CA VAL A 834 -14.09 0.31 -31.04
C VAL A 834 -14.05 -0.33 -32.42
N GLU A 835 -13.78 0.47 -33.45
CA GLU A 835 -13.87 0.09 -34.85
C GLU A 835 -12.64 -0.69 -35.35
N ARG A 836 -11.66 -0.96 -34.47
CA ARG A 836 -10.47 -1.72 -34.85
C ARG A 836 -10.75 -3.23 -34.91
N ASP A 837 -9.93 -3.90 -35.70
CA ASP A 837 -9.86 -5.35 -35.71
C ASP A 837 -9.20 -5.91 -34.44
N VAL A 838 -9.55 -7.15 -34.11
CA VAL A 838 -8.78 -7.97 -33.16
C VAL A 838 -7.62 -8.61 -33.90
N GLU A 839 -6.39 -8.22 -33.55
CA GLU A 839 -5.17 -8.61 -34.25
C GLU A 839 -4.61 -9.92 -33.71
N TRP A 840 -4.59 -10.10 -32.38
CA TRP A 840 -4.11 -11.34 -31.79
C TRP A 840 -5.13 -12.44 -31.99
N ARG A 841 -4.73 -13.56 -32.61
CA ARG A 841 -5.64 -14.66 -32.98
C ARG A 841 -5.27 -15.97 -32.29
N PRO A 842 -6.24 -16.66 -31.66
CA PRO A 842 -6.04 -18.03 -31.15
C PRO A 842 -5.49 -19.01 -32.19
N THR A 843 -4.67 -19.95 -31.72
CA THR A 843 -4.06 -21.02 -32.52
C THR A 843 -4.65 -22.38 -32.16
N PRO A 844 -4.56 -23.40 -33.04
CA PRO A 844 -4.95 -24.77 -32.69
C PRO A 844 -4.02 -25.42 -31.65
N THR A 845 -2.79 -24.90 -31.49
CA THR A 845 -1.87 -25.31 -30.43
C THR A 845 -2.16 -24.59 -29.12
N PRO A 846 -1.88 -25.18 -27.94
CA PRO A 846 -2.04 -24.51 -26.66
C PRO A 846 -1.35 -23.14 -26.59
N TYR A 847 -2.05 -22.14 -26.06
CA TYR A 847 -1.64 -20.75 -25.92
C TYR A 847 -2.13 -20.17 -24.58
N ASP A 848 -1.59 -19.02 -24.17
CA ASP A 848 -2.11 -18.28 -23.02
C ASP A 848 -3.34 -17.43 -23.42
N PRO A 849 -4.56 -17.74 -22.94
CA PRO A 849 -5.75 -16.99 -23.32
C PRO A 849 -5.72 -15.53 -22.90
N ARG A 850 -4.89 -15.13 -21.93
CA ARG A 850 -4.70 -13.72 -21.56
C ARG A 850 -4.29 -12.87 -22.76
N LEU A 851 -3.55 -13.45 -23.71
CA LEU A 851 -3.12 -12.76 -24.92
C LEU A 851 -4.29 -12.45 -25.86
N MET A 852 -5.29 -13.33 -25.95
CA MET A 852 -6.49 -13.05 -26.75
C MET A 852 -7.37 -11.97 -26.11
N LEU A 853 -7.34 -11.87 -24.77
CA LEU A 853 -8.09 -10.89 -24.01
C LEU A 853 -7.43 -9.51 -24.06
N ALA A 854 -6.15 -9.41 -23.69
CA ALA A 854 -5.42 -8.15 -23.49
C ALA A 854 -4.51 -7.76 -24.67
N GLY A 855 -4.05 -8.73 -25.46
CA GLY A 855 -3.05 -8.52 -26.52
C GLY A 855 -1.60 -8.65 -26.03
N THR A 856 -0.67 -8.40 -26.95
CA THR A 856 0.76 -8.20 -26.73
C THR A 856 1.14 -6.76 -27.08
N ALA A 857 2.43 -6.41 -26.96
CA ALA A 857 2.92 -5.10 -27.40
C ALA A 857 2.71 -4.86 -28.91
N ASP A 858 2.72 -5.93 -29.72
CA ASP A 858 2.68 -5.86 -31.19
C ASP A 858 1.30 -6.19 -31.79
N ALA A 859 0.43 -6.89 -31.05
CA ALA A 859 -0.87 -7.34 -31.53
C ALA A 859 -1.95 -7.17 -30.46
N ARG A 860 -2.96 -6.35 -30.75
CA ARG A 860 -4.03 -6.03 -29.80
C ARG A 860 -5.04 -7.16 -29.63
N GLY A 861 -5.49 -7.35 -28.39
CA GLY A 861 -6.51 -8.34 -28.02
C GLY A 861 -7.95 -7.84 -28.19
N PHE A 862 -8.89 -8.59 -27.63
CA PHE A 862 -10.33 -8.31 -27.69
C PHE A 862 -10.73 -7.09 -26.85
N PHE A 863 -10.26 -7.02 -25.59
CA PHE A 863 -10.53 -5.92 -24.68
C PHE A 863 -9.62 -4.72 -24.95
N ASP A 864 -9.97 -3.60 -24.31
CA ASP A 864 -9.18 -2.38 -24.35
C ASP A 864 -7.79 -2.62 -23.76
N THR A 865 -6.78 -2.07 -24.41
CA THR A 865 -5.38 -2.21 -24.00
C THR A 865 -5.18 -1.78 -22.54
N GLY A 866 -4.65 -2.69 -21.71
CA GLY A 866 -4.41 -2.44 -20.28
C GLY A 866 -5.66 -2.43 -19.38
N SER A 867 -6.84 -2.79 -19.90
CA SER A 867 -8.09 -2.81 -19.12
C SER A 867 -8.35 -4.13 -18.39
N PHE A 868 -7.90 -5.26 -18.93
CA PHE A 868 -8.18 -6.58 -18.38
C PHE A 868 -7.37 -6.83 -17.10
N LYS A 869 -8.07 -7.16 -16.01
CA LYS A 869 -7.51 -7.54 -14.72
C LYS A 869 -8.04 -8.91 -14.32
N GLU A 870 -7.13 -9.87 -14.20
CA GLU A 870 -7.42 -11.22 -13.71
C GLU A 870 -7.57 -11.23 -12.19
N TYR A 871 -8.54 -12.02 -11.70
CA TYR A 871 -8.76 -12.29 -10.28
C TYR A 871 -8.81 -13.81 -10.05
N LEU A 872 -8.57 -14.25 -8.81
CA LEU A 872 -8.52 -15.67 -8.44
C LEU A 872 -7.48 -16.47 -9.26
N ALA A 873 -6.39 -15.82 -9.69
CA ALA A 873 -5.37 -16.44 -10.56
C ALA A 873 -4.66 -17.65 -9.91
N GLY A 874 -4.64 -17.72 -8.57
CA GLY A 874 -4.00 -18.78 -7.82
C GLY A 874 -4.78 -20.11 -7.75
N TRP A 875 -6.08 -20.08 -8.02
CA TRP A 875 -6.99 -21.21 -7.81
C TRP A 875 -7.79 -21.52 -9.09
N GLY A 876 -8.14 -22.81 -9.32
CA GLY A 876 -8.89 -23.24 -10.51
C GLY A 876 -8.25 -22.74 -11.82
N LYS A 877 -6.93 -22.93 -11.97
CA LYS A 877 -6.10 -22.30 -13.02
C LYS A 877 -6.47 -22.67 -14.45
N SER A 878 -7.26 -23.74 -14.65
CA SER A 878 -7.77 -24.11 -15.97
C SER A 878 -8.84 -23.12 -16.50
N VAL A 879 -9.33 -22.22 -15.65
CA VAL A 879 -10.26 -21.14 -16.01
C VAL A 879 -9.69 -19.80 -15.56
N ILE A 880 -9.75 -18.81 -16.44
CA ILE A 880 -9.30 -17.44 -16.21
C ILE A 880 -10.56 -16.59 -16.04
N VAL A 881 -10.61 -15.81 -14.96
CA VAL A 881 -11.74 -14.92 -14.64
C VAL A 881 -11.22 -13.52 -14.36
N GLY A 882 -11.90 -12.50 -14.85
CA GLY A 882 -11.46 -11.12 -14.70
C GLY A 882 -12.50 -10.09 -15.07
N ARG A 883 -12.15 -8.81 -14.90
CA ARG A 883 -12.91 -7.69 -15.46
C ARG A 883 -12.09 -7.03 -16.57
N GLY A 884 -12.73 -6.67 -17.67
CA GLY A 884 -12.13 -5.93 -18.77
C GLY A 884 -13.04 -4.81 -19.24
N ARG A 885 -12.54 -3.96 -20.14
CA ARG A 885 -13.37 -2.96 -20.83
C ARG A 885 -13.43 -3.25 -22.32
N LEU A 886 -14.62 -3.15 -22.90
CA LEU A 886 -14.85 -3.24 -24.34
C LEU A 886 -15.33 -1.87 -24.83
N GLY A 887 -14.44 -1.10 -25.45
CA GLY A 887 -14.74 0.28 -25.86
C GLY A 887 -15.16 1.16 -24.69
N GLY A 888 -14.55 0.97 -23.52
CA GLY A 888 -14.95 1.66 -22.29
C GLY A 888 -16.01 0.97 -21.42
N ILE A 889 -16.82 0.07 -21.99
CA ILE A 889 -17.89 -0.65 -21.25
C ILE A 889 -17.26 -1.69 -20.32
N PRO A 890 -17.47 -1.63 -19.00
CA PRO A 890 -16.95 -2.65 -18.09
C PRO A 890 -17.76 -3.94 -18.22
N MET A 891 -17.08 -5.08 -18.26
CA MET A 891 -17.74 -6.39 -18.26
C MET A 891 -16.91 -7.47 -17.58
N GLY A 892 -17.59 -8.47 -17.04
CA GLY A 892 -16.99 -9.70 -16.56
C GLY A 892 -16.52 -10.57 -17.73
N ALA A 893 -15.39 -11.24 -17.56
CA ALA A 893 -14.80 -12.08 -18.58
C ALA A 893 -14.41 -13.44 -18.00
N ILE A 894 -14.79 -14.51 -18.70
CA ILE A 894 -14.40 -15.89 -18.40
C ILE A 894 -13.76 -16.48 -19.65
N ALA A 895 -12.56 -17.02 -19.51
CA ALA A 895 -11.83 -17.70 -20.58
C ALA A 895 -11.24 -19.03 -20.08
N VAL A 896 -10.90 -19.91 -21.02
CA VAL A 896 -10.42 -21.27 -20.70
C VAL A 896 -8.95 -21.40 -21.03
N GLU A 897 -8.15 -21.81 -20.05
CA GLU A 897 -6.73 -22.11 -20.24
C GLU A 897 -6.56 -23.37 -21.10
N THR A 898 -5.71 -23.26 -22.11
CA THR A 898 -5.49 -24.34 -23.09
C THR A 898 -4.22 -25.12 -22.79
N ARG A 899 -3.30 -24.55 -22.03
CA ARG A 899 -2.08 -25.23 -21.56
C ARG A 899 -2.42 -26.16 -20.39
N LEU A 900 -1.54 -27.13 -20.17
CA LEU A 900 -1.57 -27.93 -18.95
C LEU A 900 -1.19 -27.03 -17.77
N VAL A 901 -1.96 -27.12 -16.69
CA VAL A 901 -1.73 -26.36 -15.45
C VAL A 901 -1.52 -27.29 -14.28
N ASP A 902 -0.66 -26.86 -13.35
CA ASP A 902 -0.38 -27.62 -12.14
C ASP A 902 -1.18 -27.10 -10.95
N LYS A 903 -1.91 -28.01 -10.32
CA LYS A 903 -2.49 -27.82 -9.00
C LYS A 903 -1.54 -28.35 -7.94
N VAL A 904 -1.02 -27.46 -7.10
CA VAL A 904 -0.15 -27.81 -5.98
C VAL A 904 -1.01 -27.95 -4.72
N VAL A 905 -1.00 -29.14 -4.12
CA VAL A 905 -1.58 -29.39 -2.81
C VAL A 905 -0.45 -29.37 -1.79
N PRO A 906 -0.41 -28.40 -0.86
CA PRO A 906 0.67 -28.30 0.13
C PRO A 906 0.63 -29.49 1.10
N ALA A 907 1.79 -29.84 1.65
CA ALA A 907 1.85 -30.82 2.73
C ALA A 907 1.22 -30.24 4.01
N ASP A 908 0.47 -31.04 4.76
CA ASP A 908 -0.01 -30.67 6.09
C ASP A 908 1.06 -30.99 7.15
N PRO A 909 1.64 -29.99 7.86
CA PRO A 909 2.61 -30.23 8.92
C PRO A 909 2.04 -31.04 10.10
N ALA A 910 0.72 -31.10 10.28
CA ALA A 910 0.10 -31.88 11.35
C ALA A 910 0.30 -33.40 11.17
N ASP A 911 0.32 -33.87 9.91
CA ASP A 911 0.64 -35.24 9.51
C ASP A 911 2.09 -35.34 8.99
N PRO A 912 3.03 -35.93 9.74
CA PRO A 912 4.42 -36.09 9.33
C PRO A 912 4.63 -36.86 8.02
N ASN A 913 3.64 -37.66 7.59
CA ASN A 913 3.69 -38.43 6.35
C ASN A 913 3.16 -37.66 5.14
N SER A 914 2.48 -36.52 5.35
CA SER A 914 1.98 -35.69 4.27
C SER A 914 3.14 -35.18 3.41
N ARG A 915 2.91 -35.10 2.10
CA ARG A 915 3.87 -34.58 1.11
C ARG A 915 3.17 -33.60 0.18
N GLU A 916 3.93 -32.68 -0.42
CA GLU A 916 3.41 -31.84 -1.50
C GLU A 916 3.04 -32.74 -2.68
N ALA A 917 1.82 -32.56 -3.19
CA ALA A 917 1.35 -33.27 -4.38
C ALA A 917 1.11 -32.28 -5.51
N ILE A 918 1.74 -32.53 -6.66
CA ILE A 918 1.54 -31.75 -7.89
C ILE A 918 0.63 -32.57 -8.80
N LEU A 919 -0.57 -32.05 -9.04
CA LEU A 919 -1.58 -32.70 -9.85
C LEU A 919 -1.71 -31.96 -11.19
N PRO A 920 -1.32 -32.58 -12.32
CA PRO A 920 -1.51 -31.99 -13.63
C PRO A 920 -2.99 -31.94 -13.97
N GLN A 921 -3.44 -30.79 -14.46
CA GLN A 921 -4.79 -30.56 -14.97
C GLN A 921 -4.68 -30.17 -16.45
N ALA A 922 -5.30 -30.96 -17.31
CA ALA A 922 -5.32 -30.68 -18.75
C ALA A 922 -6.07 -29.38 -19.05
N GLY A 923 -5.58 -28.60 -20.02
CA GLY A 923 -6.31 -27.45 -20.54
C GLY A 923 -7.64 -27.88 -21.19
N GLN A 924 -8.56 -26.93 -21.33
CA GLN A 924 -9.90 -27.15 -21.93
C GLN A 924 -10.79 -28.17 -21.17
N VAL A 925 -10.44 -28.56 -19.95
CA VAL A 925 -11.23 -29.50 -19.13
C VAL A 925 -11.69 -28.82 -17.84
N LEU A 926 -12.96 -29.05 -17.48
CA LEU A 926 -13.51 -28.64 -16.19
C LEU A 926 -13.15 -29.66 -15.11
N PHE A 927 -12.64 -29.17 -13.99
CA PHE A 927 -12.33 -29.87 -12.75
C PHE A 927 -13.19 -29.32 -11.60
N PRO A 928 -13.29 -29.99 -10.44
CA PRO A 928 -14.08 -29.49 -9.31
C PRO A 928 -13.80 -28.04 -8.92
N ASP A 929 -12.52 -27.67 -8.84
CA ASP A 929 -12.09 -26.31 -8.51
C ASP A 929 -12.43 -25.31 -9.62
N SER A 930 -12.14 -25.64 -10.88
CA SER A 930 -12.46 -24.74 -11.98
C SER A 930 -13.96 -24.56 -12.19
N SER A 931 -14.77 -25.61 -12.01
CA SER A 931 -16.23 -25.52 -12.07
C SER A 931 -16.78 -24.63 -10.95
N TYR A 932 -16.26 -24.78 -9.72
CA TYR A 932 -16.67 -23.92 -8.61
C TYR A 932 -16.23 -22.46 -8.85
N LYS A 933 -15.01 -22.24 -9.37
CA LYS A 933 -14.51 -20.92 -9.76
C LYS A 933 -15.39 -20.26 -10.81
N THR A 934 -15.81 -20.99 -11.85
CA THR A 934 -16.72 -20.49 -12.88
C THR A 934 -18.06 -20.07 -12.26
N ALA A 935 -18.68 -20.93 -11.44
CA ALA A 935 -19.95 -20.61 -10.80
C ALA A 935 -19.86 -19.40 -9.86
N GLN A 936 -18.80 -19.32 -9.06
CA GLN A 936 -18.55 -18.19 -8.15
C GLN A 936 -18.33 -16.89 -8.93
N ALA A 937 -17.55 -16.92 -10.02
CA ALA A 937 -17.32 -15.73 -10.85
C ALA A 937 -18.61 -15.21 -11.49
N ILE A 938 -19.48 -16.10 -11.98
CA ILE A 938 -20.78 -15.73 -12.54
C ILE A 938 -21.64 -15.04 -11.48
N ARG A 939 -21.75 -15.61 -10.27
CA ARG A 939 -22.48 -14.94 -9.16
C ARG A 939 -21.87 -13.59 -8.82
N ASP A 940 -20.55 -13.49 -8.78
CA ASP A 940 -19.88 -12.23 -8.50
C ASP A 940 -20.21 -11.18 -9.58
N PHE A 941 -20.09 -11.50 -10.87
CA PHE A 941 -20.41 -10.54 -11.94
C PHE A 941 -21.88 -10.13 -11.95
N ASP A 942 -22.81 -11.04 -11.62
CA ASP A 942 -24.24 -10.71 -11.47
C ASP A 942 -24.45 -9.67 -10.37
N LYS A 943 -23.89 -9.91 -9.18
CA LYS A 943 -23.99 -8.97 -8.04
C LYS A 943 -23.15 -7.70 -8.22
N GLU A 944 -22.31 -7.62 -9.27
CA GLU A 944 -21.66 -6.38 -9.71
C GLU A 944 -22.54 -5.55 -10.65
N GLY A 945 -23.61 -6.11 -11.21
CA GLY A 945 -24.38 -5.45 -12.26
C GLY A 945 -23.63 -5.40 -13.60
N LEU A 946 -22.76 -6.38 -13.88
CA LEU A 946 -21.93 -6.40 -15.09
C LEU A 946 -22.51 -7.30 -16.17
N PRO A 947 -22.39 -6.93 -17.47
CA PRO A 947 -22.48 -7.88 -18.57
C PRO A 947 -21.36 -8.93 -18.48
N LEU A 948 -21.59 -10.12 -19.03
CA LEU A 948 -20.64 -11.23 -19.02
C LEU A 948 -20.25 -11.65 -20.44
N MET A 949 -18.95 -11.76 -20.70
CA MET A 949 -18.39 -12.37 -21.91
C MET A 949 -17.69 -13.69 -21.56
N MET A 950 -18.18 -14.81 -22.10
CA MET A 950 -17.61 -16.14 -21.92
C MET A 950 -16.97 -16.64 -23.22
N PHE A 951 -15.64 -16.74 -23.23
CA PHE A 951 -14.87 -17.35 -24.31
C PHE A 951 -14.85 -18.88 -24.12
N ALA A 952 -15.92 -19.55 -24.54
CA ALA A 952 -16.15 -20.96 -24.27
C ALA A 952 -15.23 -21.86 -25.12
N ASN A 953 -14.40 -22.65 -24.45
CA ASN A 953 -13.43 -23.55 -25.08
C ASN A 953 -13.17 -24.79 -24.20
N TRP A 954 -14.25 -25.45 -23.74
CA TRP A 954 -14.17 -26.66 -22.93
C TRP A 954 -14.57 -27.91 -23.73
N ARG A 955 -13.69 -28.91 -23.75
CA ARG A 955 -13.94 -30.24 -24.32
C ARG A 955 -14.85 -31.11 -23.45
N GLY A 956 -15.04 -30.74 -22.19
CA GLY A 956 -15.93 -31.44 -21.27
C GLY A 956 -15.49 -31.34 -19.82
N PHE A 957 -16.06 -32.22 -19.00
CA PHE A 957 -15.74 -32.37 -17.59
C PHE A 957 -14.77 -33.53 -17.37
N SER A 958 -13.92 -33.43 -16.35
CA SER A 958 -13.09 -34.55 -15.91
C SER A 958 -13.96 -35.66 -15.30
N GLY A 959 -14.15 -36.74 -16.06
CA GLY A 959 -14.89 -37.94 -15.62
C GLY A 959 -14.07 -38.93 -14.80
N GLY A 960 -12.85 -38.57 -14.38
CA GLY A 960 -11.99 -39.44 -13.58
C GLY A 960 -12.57 -39.74 -12.20
N SER A 961 -12.34 -40.94 -11.66
CA SER A 961 -12.90 -41.37 -10.36
C SER A 961 -12.61 -40.41 -9.21
N ARG A 962 -11.38 -39.86 -9.17
CA ARG A 962 -10.97 -38.84 -8.20
C ARG A 962 -11.80 -37.57 -8.29
N ASP A 963 -12.01 -37.04 -9.48
CA ASP A 963 -12.68 -35.76 -9.68
C ASP A 963 -14.20 -35.90 -9.52
N MET A 964 -14.75 -37.07 -9.87
CA MET A 964 -16.12 -37.47 -9.54
C MET A 964 -16.35 -37.55 -8.02
N ALA A 965 -15.42 -38.18 -7.28
CA ALA A 965 -15.44 -38.19 -5.81
C ALA A 965 -15.22 -36.79 -5.22
N GLY A 966 -14.47 -35.94 -5.92
CA GLY A 966 -14.33 -34.51 -5.65
C GLY A 966 -15.56 -33.68 -6.01
N GLU A 967 -16.72 -34.31 -6.20
CA GLU A 967 -18.03 -33.66 -6.32
C GLU A 967 -18.20 -32.76 -7.56
N ILE A 968 -17.47 -33.03 -8.65
CA ILE A 968 -17.52 -32.22 -9.87
C ILE A 968 -18.94 -31.99 -10.40
N LEU A 969 -19.84 -32.96 -10.26
CA LEU A 969 -21.25 -32.83 -10.67
C LEU A 969 -22.00 -31.75 -9.89
N LYS A 970 -21.72 -31.59 -8.59
CA LYS A 970 -22.34 -30.52 -7.78
C LYS A 970 -21.88 -29.16 -8.29
N PHE A 971 -20.57 -28.99 -8.51
CA PHE A 971 -20.02 -27.73 -8.99
C PHE A 971 -20.42 -27.41 -10.44
N GLY A 972 -20.61 -28.42 -11.28
CA GLY A 972 -21.18 -28.26 -12.62
C GLY A 972 -22.62 -27.75 -12.59
N ALA A 973 -23.47 -28.27 -11.68
CA ALA A 973 -24.83 -27.78 -11.50
C ALA A 973 -24.88 -26.32 -11.00
N MET A 974 -23.93 -25.92 -10.15
CA MET A 974 -23.85 -24.53 -9.66
C MET A 974 -23.61 -23.50 -10.77
N ILE A 975 -22.99 -23.88 -11.90
CA ILE A 975 -22.85 -23.01 -13.08
C ILE A 975 -24.24 -22.70 -13.67
N VAL A 976 -25.09 -23.72 -13.79
CA VAL A 976 -26.46 -23.58 -14.31
C VAL A 976 -27.30 -22.72 -13.36
N ASP A 977 -27.22 -22.97 -12.05
CA ASP A 977 -27.94 -22.15 -11.06
C ASP A 977 -27.52 -20.67 -11.15
N ALA A 978 -26.23 -20.40 -11.29
CA ALA A 978 -25.70 -19.04 -11.39
C ALA A 978 -26.13 -18.33 -12.69
N LEU A 979 -26.18 -19.03 -13.82
CA LEU A 979 -26.63 -18.47 -15.11
C LEU A 979 -28.14 -18.24 -15.15
N ARG A 980 -28.92 -19.12 -14.52
CA ARG A 980 -30.38 -18.97 -14.40
C ARG A 980 -30.75 -17.69 -13.65
N GLU A 981 -30.01 -17.35 -12.60
CA GLU A 981 -30.26 -16.17 -11.77
C GLU A 981 -29.64 -14.89 -12.31
N TYR A 982 -28.80 -14.99 -13.35
CA TYR A 982 -28.07 -13.87 -13.90
C TYR A 982 -29.01 -12.80 -14.51
N SER A 983 -28.85 -11.56 -14.08
CA SER A 983 -29.77 -10.45 -14.39
C SER A 983 -29.33 -9.57 -15.58
N ASN A 984 -28.05 -9.62 -15.93
CA ASN A 984 -27.42 -8.80 -16.97
C ASN A 984 -27.17 -9.60 -18.27
N PRO A 985 -26.84 -8.96 -19.40
CA PRO A 985 -26.57 -9.69 -20.65
C PRO A 985 -25.38 -10.65 -20.54
N VAL A 986 -25.53 -11.87 -21.05
CA VAL A 986 -24.48 -12.90 -21.10
C VAL A 986 -24.22 -13.30 -22.54
N PHE A 987 -22.98 -13.13 -22.98
CA PHE A 987 -22.53 -13.51 -24.31
C PHE A 987 -21.59 -14.70 -24.23
N ILE A 988 -21.97 -15.78 -24.92
CA ILE A 988 -21.13 -16.96 -25.06
C ILE A 988 -20.56 -16.96 -26.46
N TYR A 989 -19.25 -16.97 -26.55
CA TYR A 989 -18.55 -16.95 -27.82
C TYR A 989 -17.53 -18.08 -27.88
N LEU A 990 -17.67 -18.96 -28.86
CA LEU A 990 -16.65 -19.95 -29.17
C LEU A 990 -15.56 -19.25 -30.01
N PRO A 991 -14.32 -19.08 -29.49
CA PRO A 991 -13.25 -18.42 -30.24
C PRO A 991 -12.73 -19.30 -31.40
N PRO A 992 -11.87 -18.78 -32.29
CA PRO A 992 -11.20 -19.58 -33.31
C PRO A 992 -10.53 -20.82 -32.72
N HIS A 993 -10.74 -21.98 -33.36
CA HIS A 993 -10.28 -23.29 -32.86
C HIS A 993 -10.82 -23.67 -31.48
N GLY A 994 -11.78 -22.91 -30.95
CA GLY A 994 -12.47 -23.20 -29.72
C GLY A 994 -13.41 -24.39 -29.88
N GLU A 995 -13.49 -25.20 -28.83
CA GLU A 995 -14.29 -26.42 -28.82
C GLU A 995 -15.26 -26.42 -27.64
N LEU A 996 -16.52 -26.75 -27.93
CA LEU A 996 -17.53 -26.98 -26.90
C LEU A 996 -18.17 -28.35 -27.15
N ARG A 997 -18.21 -29.23 -26.14
CA ARG A 997 -18.61 -30.63 -26.34
C ARG A 997 -19.49 -31.15 -25.22
N GLY A 998 -20.44 -32.02 -25.58
CA GLY A 998 -21.19 -32.86 -24.63
C GLY A 998 -21.64 -32.08 -23.38
N GLY A 999 -21.13 -32.48 -22.21
CA GLY A 999 -21.49 -31.88 -20.93
C GLY A 999 -21.14 -30.40 -20.77
N SER A 1000 -20.05 -29.91 -21.37
CA SER A 1000 -19.68 -28.49 -21.24
C SER A 1000 -20.62 -27.56 -21.98
N TRP A 1001 -21.23 -28.01 -23.09
CA TRP A 1001 -22.29 -27.27 -23.79
C TRP A 1001 -23.52 -27.11 -22.91
N VAL A 1002 -23.97 -28.21 -22.29
CA VAL A 1002 -25.23 -28.26 -21.52
C VAL A 1002 -25.28 -27.23 -20.41
N VAL A 1003 -24.15 -26.97 -19.72
CA VAL A 1003 -24.12 -26.07 -18.57
C VAL A 1003 -24.03 -24.59 -18.94
N VAL A 1004 -23.89 -24.25 -20.23
CA VAL A 1004 -23.83 -22.88 -20.72
C VAL A 1004 -24.80 -22.63 -21.88
N ASP A 1005 -25.77 -23.50 -22.12
CA ASP A 1005 -26.71 -23.29 -23.23
C ASP A 1005 -27.60 -22.05 -22.99
N PRO A 1006 -27.88 -21.20 -23.99
CA PRO A 1006 -28.74 -20.03 -23.82
C PRO A 1006 -30.15 -20.32 -23.29
N THR A 1007 -30.65 -21.55 -23.50
CA THR A 1007 -31.97 -21.97 -23.00
C THR A 1007 -32.06 -22.00 -21.48
N ILE A 1008 -30.94 -21.92 -20.76
CA ILE A 1008 -30.91 -21.77 -19.29
C ILE A 1008 -31.56 -20.44 -18.87
N ASN A 1009 -31.34 -19.38 -19.63
CA ASN A 1009 -31.89 -18.05 -19.39
C ASN A 1009 -32.02 -17.27 -20.72
N GLU A 1010 -33.06 -17.62 -21.49
CA GLU A 1010 -33.29 -17.10 -22.85
C GLU A 1010 -33.45 -15.56 -22.91
N ASP A 1011 -33.89 -14.96 -21.81
CA ASP A 1011 -34.07 -13.51 -21.71
C ASP A 1011 -32.72 -12.78 -21.73
N LYS A 1012 -31.64 -13.40 -21.24
CA LYS A 1012 -30.36 -12.74 -20.96
C LYS A 1012 -29.17 -13.34 -21.71
N MET A 1013 -29.23 -14.61 -22.11
CA MET A 1013 -28.12 -15.34 -22.71
C MET A 1013 -28.20 -15.37 -24.24
N GLU A 1014 -27.07 -15.12 -24.90
CA GLU A 1014 -26.91 -15.25 -26.35
C GLU A 1014 -25.61 -16.00 -26.67
N MET A 1015 -25.66 -16.92 -27.64
CA MET A 1015 -24.49 -17.73 -28.05
C MET A 1015 -24.11 -17.49 -29.52
N TYR A 1016 -22.80 -17.37 -29.74
CA TYR A 1016 -22.12 -17.10 -30.99
C TYR A 1016 -20.90 -18.02 -31.14
N ALA A 1017 -20.44 -18.20 -32.37
CA ALA A 1017 -19.24 -18.99 -32.64
C ALA A 1017 -18.42 -18.40 -33.80
N ASP A 1018 -17.11 -18.57 -33.75
CA ASP A 1018 -16.23 -18.30 -34.88
C ASP A 1018 -16.44 -19.32 -36.01
N LEU A 1019 -16.00 -18.97 -37.22
CA LEU A 1019 -16.08 -19.85 -38.38
C LEU A 1019 -15.23 -21.12 -38.22
N ASP A 1020 -14.13 -21.03 -37.47
CA ASP A 1020 -13.19 -22.14 -37.26
C ASP A 1020 -13.45 -22.92 -35.96
N SER A 1021 -14.47 -22.57 -35.18
CA SER A 1021 -14.85 -23.29 -33.98
C SER A 1021 -15.45 -24.66 -34.28
N ARG A 1022 -15.54 -25.51 -33.24
CA ARG A 1022 -16.22 -26.81 -33.31
C ARG A 1022 -17.17 -27.00 -32.14
N GLY A 1023 -18.28 -27.68 -32.39
CA GLY A 1023 -19.36 -27.90 -31.42
C GLY A 1023 -20.12 -29.17 -31.75
N GLY A 1024 -20.10 -30.13 -30.84
CA GLY A 1024 -20.59 -31.49 -31.07
C GLY A 1024 -20.88 -32.23 -29.77
N ILE A 1025 -21.47 -33.43 -29.85
CA ILE A 1025 -21.79 -34.22 -28.65
C ILE A 1025 -20.53 -34.89 -28.09
N LEU A 1026 -19.68 -35.41 -28.97
CA LEU A 1026 -18.43 -36.09 -28.67
C LEU A 1026 -17.36 -35.60 -29.65
N GLU A 1027 -16.09 -35.86 -29.34
CA GLU A 1027 -15.03 -35.59 -30.31
C GLU A 1027 -15.16 -36.49 -31.55
N PRO A 1028 -14.76 -36.00 -32.75
CA PRO A 1028 -14.88 -36.76 -33.99
C PRO A 1028 -14.28 -38.18 -33.90
N ALA A 1029 -13.13 -38.33 -33.26
CA ALA A 1029 -12.48 -39.64 -33.04
C ALA A 1029 -13.33 -40.59 -32.16
N GLY A 1030 -14.02 -40.07 -31.14
CA GLY A 1030 -14.93 -40.89 -30.33
C GLY A 1030 -16.22 -41.26 -31.07
N ILE A 1031 -16.70 -40.40 -31.97
CA ILE A 1031 -17.90 -40.67 -32.77
C ILE A 1031 -17.64 -41.77 -33.79
N THR A 1032 -16.47 -41.78 -34.46
CA THR A 1032 -16.13 -42.79 -35.47
C THR A 1032 -16.09 -44.20 -34.88
N GLU A 1033 -15.56 -44.37 -33.68
CA GLU A 1033 -15.54 -45.67 -32.98
C GLU A 1033 -16.94 -46.25 -32.74
N ILE A 1034 -17.96 -45.39 -32.56
CA ILE A 1034 -19.32 -45.81 -32.21
C ILE A 1034 -20.22 -45.92 -33.46
N LYS A 1035 -20.13 -44.95 -34.37
CA LYS A 1035 -21.08 -44.73 -35.48
C LYS A 1035 -20.49 -44.91 -36.88
N PHE A 1036 -19.17 -44.96 -37.03
CA PHE A 1036 -18.54 -45.27 -38.31
C PHE A 1036 -17.44 -46.32 -38.10
N ARG A 1037 -17.89 -47.50 -37.66
CA ARG A 1037 -17.04 -48.60 -37.18
C ARG A 1037 -16.25 -49.22 -38.32
N LEU A 1038 -15.31 -50.09 -37.98
CA LEU A 1038 -14.48 -50.79 -38.98
C LEU A 1038 -15.32 -51.44 -40.10
N ALA A 1039 -16.45 -52.07 -39.79
CA ALA A 1039 -17.32 -52.69 -40.80
C ALA A 1039 -17.89 -51.67 -41.82
N ASP A 1040 -18.19 -50.45 -41.39
CA ASP A 1040 -18.68 -49.39 -42.26
C ASP A 1040 -17.54 -48.74 -43.05
N GLN A 1041 -16.35 -48.65 -42.45
CA GLN A 1041 -15.12 -48.22 -43.11
C GLN A 1041 -14.73 -49.20 -44.23
N LEU A 1042 -14.77 -50.51 -43.96
CA LEU A 1042 -14.51 -51.56 -44.96
C LEU A 1042 -15.51 -51.45 -46.13
N LYS A 1043 -16.81 -51.33 -45.85
CA LYS A 1043 -17.82 -51.08 -46.90
C LYS A 1043 -17.50 -49.84 -47.73
N ALA A 1044 -17.01 -48.78 -47.10
CA ALA A 1044 -16.58 -47.58 -47.82
C ALA A 1044 -15.32 -47.85 -48.67
N MET A 1045 -14.36 -48.64 -48.18
CA MET A 1045 -13.16 -49.04 -48.92
C MET A 1045 -13.52 -49.80 -50.19
N HIS A 1046 -14.31 -50.87 -50.09
CA HIS A 1046 -14.75 -51.66 -51.25
C HIS A 1046 -15.59 -50.84 -52.23
N ARG A 1047 -16.31 -49.81 -51.76
CA ARG A 1047 -17.08 -48.92 -52.62
C ARG A 1047 -16.23 -47.85 -53.33
N LEU A 1048 -15.11 -47.42 -52.75
CA LEU A 1048 -14.37 -46.23 -53.20
C LEU A 1048 -12.97 -46.53 -53.75
N ASP A 1049 -12.32 -47.62 -53.35
CA ASP A 1049 -10.98 -48.00 -53.83
C ASP A 1049 -11.07 -48.85 -55.11
N PRO A 1050 -10.54 -48.36 -56.25
CA PRO A 1050 -10.61 -49.09 -57.51
C PRO A 1050 -9.88 -50.45 -57.49
N SER A 1051 -8.83 -50.60 -56.69
CA SER A 1051 -8.08 -51.87 -56.61
C SER A 1051 -8.86 -52.93 -55.83
N LEU A 1052 -9.50 -52.57 -54.72
CA LEU A 1052 -10.43 -53.48 -54.03
C LEU A 1052 -11.62 -53.86 -54.91
N GLN A 1053 -12.19 -52.91 -55.66
CA GLN A 1053 -13.27 -53.22 -56.61
C GLN A 1053 -12.84 -54.22 -57.69
N LEU A 1054 -11.61 -54.11 -58.20
CA LEU A 1054 -11.09 -55.08 -59.16
C LEU A 1054 -10.90 -56.45 -58.51
N LEU A 1055 -10.33 -56.52 -57.31
CA LEU A 1055 -10.15 -57.78 -56.57
C LEU A 1055 -11.48 -58.42 -56.17
N ASP A 1056 -12.49 -57.63 -55.78
CA ASP A 1056 -13.85 -58.10 -55.52
C ASP A 1056 -14.48 -58.68 -56.79
N ASN A 1057 -14.34 -58.00 -57.93
CA ASN A 1057 -14.82 -58.50 -59.22
C ASN A 1057 -14.06 -59.76 -59.68
N GLU A 1058 -12.75 -59.85 -59.43
CA GLU A 1058 -11.96 -61.06 -59.73
C GLU A 1058 -12.36 -62.23 -58.82
N LEU A 1059 -12.65 -61.96 -57.55
CA LEU A 1059 -13.17 -62.94 -56.59
C LEU A 1059 -14.59 -63.42 -56.98
N ASP A 1060 -15.45 -62.52 -57.44
CA ASP A 1060 -16.82 -62.83 -57.88
C ASP A 1060 -16.87 -63.59 -59.21
N ASN A 1061 -15.87 -63.42 -60.09
CA ASN A 1061 -15.78 -64.08 -61.40
C ASN A 1061 -14.97 -65.40 -61.40
N LEU A 1062 -14.56 -65.90 -60.23
CA LEU A 1062 -13.75 -67.12 -60.08
C LEU A 1062 -14.60 -68.41 -60.18
N ASN A 1063 -14.15 -69.39 -60.97
CA ASN A 1063 -14.80 -70.70 -61.07
C ASN A 1063 -14.65 -71.50 -59.76
N MET A 1064 -15.68 -72.24 -59.34
CA MET A 1064 -15.76 -72.90 -58.03
C MET A 1064 -14.71 -73.99 -57.75
N ASP A 1065 -13.89 -74.38 -58.73
CA ASP A 1065 -12.90 -75.47 -58.62
C ASP A 1065 -11.46 -75.00 -58.31
N ASP A 1066 -11.20 -73.69 -58.17
CA ASP A 1066 -9.87 -73.11 -57.92
C ASP A 1066 -9.76 -72.44 -56.53
N GLU A 1067 -9.84 -73.25 -55.47
CA GLU A 1067 -9.74 -72.81 -54.07
C GLU A 1067 -8.44 -72.04 -53.77
N THR A 1068 -7.35 -72.38 -54.46
CA THR A 1068 -6.04 -71.74 -54.29
C THR A 1068 -6.02 -70.28 -54.75
N ALA A 1069 -6.64 -69.97 -55.89
CA ALA A 1069 -6.73 -68.61 -56.40
C ALA A 1069 -7.66 -67.73 -55.54
N ALA A 1070 -8.77 -68.28 -55.06
CA ALA A 1070 -9.69 -67.56 -54.18
C ALA A 1070 -9.05 -67.19 -52.82
N VAL A 1071 -8.19 -68.05 -52.26
CA VAL A 1071 -7.44 -67.74 -51.02
C VAL A 1071 -6.41 -66.65 -51.26
N GLU A 1072 -5.71 -66.66 -52.39
CA GLU A 1072 -4.70 -65.64 -52.71
C GLU A 1072 -5.34 -64.26 -52.95
N ILE A 1073 -6.48 -64.19 -53.63
CA ILE A 1073 -7.20 -62.92 -53.84
C ILE A 1073 -7.76 -62.38 -52.52
N LYS A 1074 -8.32 -63.22 -51.64
CA LYS A 1074 -8.73 -62.79 -50.30
C LYS A 1074 -7.57 -62.23 -49.48
N LYS A 1075 -6.39 -62.84 -49.59
CA LYS A 1075 -5.17 -62.35 -48.94
C LYS A 1075 -4.70 -61.00 -49.52
N GLN A 1076 -4.87 -60.79 -50.83
CA GLN A 1076 -4.58 -59.52 -51.49
C GLN A 1076 -5.58 -58.42 -51.07
N ILE A 1077 -6.86 -58.77 -50.92
CA ILE A 1077 -7.90 -57.89 -50.37
C ILE A 1077 -7.54 -57.49 -48.94
N GLU A 1078 -7.27 -58.46 -48.05
CA GLU A 1078 -6.88 -58.19 -46.66
C GLU A 1078 -5.63 -57.30 -46.57
N ALA A 1079 -4.61 -57.56 -47.39
CA ALA A 1079 -3.40 -56.74 -47.45
C ALA A 1079 -3.68 -55.30 -47.91
N ARG A 1080 -4.58 -55.13 -48.89
CA ARG A 1080 -5.00 -53.82 -49.39
C ARG A 1080 -5.85 -53.08 -48.36
N GLU A 1081 -6.77 -53.76 -47.68
CA GLU A 1081 -7.55 -53.21 -46.56
C GLU A 1081 -6.64 -52.70 -45.43
N GLU A 1082 -5.68 -53.50 -44.97
CA GLU A 1082 -4.72 -53.08 -43.93
C GLU A 1082 -3.94 -51.84 -44.33
N THR A 1083 -3.57 -51.73 -45.61
CA THR A 1083 -2.89 -50.55 -46.15
C THR A 1083 -3.78 -49.30 -46.14
N LEU A 1084 -5.09 -49.47 -46.38
CA LEU A 1084 -6.06 -48.37 -46.50
C LEU A 1084 -6.68 -47.94 -45.16
N LYS A 1085 -6.68 -48.81 -44.14
CA LYS A 1085 -7.26 -48.54 -42.80
C LYS A 1085 -6.87 -47.18 -42.22
N PRO A 1086 -5.59 -46.75 -42.20
CA PRO A 1086 -5.22 -45.45 -41.62
C PRO A 1086 -5.90 -44.27 -42.34
N VAL A 1087 -5.97 -44.29 -43.67
CA VAL A 1087 -6.54 -43.20 -44.48
C VAL A 1087 -8.06 -43.16 -44.34
N TYR A 1088 -8.73 -44.31 -44.31
CA TYR A 1088 -10.19 -44.36 -44.13
C TYR A 1088 -10.62 -44.02 -42.70
N MET A 1089 -9.78 -44.31 -41.70
CA MET A 1089 -10.00 -43.82 -40.34
C MET A 1089 -9.90 -42.28 -40.28
N GLN A 1090 -8.92 -41.69 -40.97
CA GLN A 1090 -8.80 -40.24 -41.10
C GLN A 1090 -10.01 -39.64 -41.84
N ALA A 1091 -10.43 -40.25 -42.96
CA ALA A 1091 -11.61 -39.81 -43.71
C ALA A 1091 -12.90 -39.94 -42.89
N ALA A 1092 -13.04 -41.00 -42.10
CA ALA A 1092 -14.14 -41.18 -41.16
C ALA A 1092 -14.16 -40.07 -40.10
N THR A 1093 -12.98 -39.70 -39.59
CA THR A 1093 -12.83 -38.65 -38.58
C THR A 1093 -13.17 -37.28 -39.15
N GLU A 1094 -12.69 -36.96 -40.37
CA GLU A 1094 -13.07 -35.72 -41.07
C GLU A 1094 -14.57 -35.70 -41.37
N PHE A 1095 -15.16 -36.82 -41.79
CA PHE A 1095 -16.60 -36.94 -42.00
C PHE A 1095 -17.38 -36.65 -40.71
N ALA A 1096 -16.91 -37.14 -39.56
CA ALA A 1096 -17.49 -36.78 -38.27
C ALA A 1096 -17.29 -35.28 -37.95
N ASP A 1097 -16.10 -34.70 -38.15
CA ASP A 1097 -15.81 -33.28 -37.91
C ASP A 1097 -16.69 -32.33 -38.73
N LEU A 1098 -17.07 -32.70 -39.96
CA LEU A 1098 -18.01 -31.92 -40.79
C LEU A 1098 -19.36 -31.70 -40.10
N HIS A 1099 -19.74 -32.59 -39.19
CA HIS A 1099 -20.95 -32.45 -38.39
C HIS A 1099 -20.77 -31.50 -37.19
N ASP A 1100 -19.54 -31.13 -36.84
CA ASP A 1100 -19.26 -30.27 -35.68
C ASP A 1100 -18.93 -28.82 -36.09
N LYS A 1101 -18.99 -28.50 -37.38
CA LYS A 1101 -18.73 -27.15 -37.91
C LYS A 1101 -19.83 -26.14 -37.59
N THR A 1102 -19.44 -24.88 -37.44
CA THR A 1102 -20.31 -23.73 -37.12
C THR A 1102 -21.52 -23.58 -38.05
N GLY A 1103 -21.37 -23.95 -39.33
CA GLY A 1103 -22.47 -23.94 -40.29
C GLY A 1103 -23.66 -24.81 -39.86
N ARG A 1104 -23.40 -25.99 -39.26
CA ARG A 1104 -24.46 -26.85 -38.73
C ARG A 1104 -25.12 -26.23 -37.50
N MET A 1105 -24.33 -25.64 -36.59
CA MET A 1105 -24.84 -24.97 -35.39
C MET A 1105 -25.84 -23.87 -35.77
N LYS A 1106 -25.46 -23.02 -36.73
CA LYS A 1106 -26.33 -21.96 -37.26
C LYS A 1106 -27.58 -22.55 -37.93
N ALA A 1107 -27.43 -23.57 -38.78
CA ALA A 1107 -28.55 -24.22 -39.47
C ALA A 1107 -29.55 -24.90 -38.50
N LYS A 1108 -29.08 -25.31 -37.32
CA LYS A 1108 -29.92 -25.88 -36.25
C LYS A 1108 -30.46 -24.84 -35.27
N GLY A 1109 -30.09 -23.57 -35.42
CA GLY A 1109 -30.59 -22.47 -34.59
C GLY A 1109 -30.05 -22.46 -33.16
N VAL A 1110 -28.97 -23.20 -32.87
CA VAL A 1110 -28.38 -23.26 -31.51
C VAL A 1110 -27.40 -22.11 -31.23
N ILE A 1111 -27.03 -21.35 -32.26
CA ILE A 1111 -26.28 -20.08 -32.16
C ILE A 1111 -27.01 -18.99 -32.95
N LYS A 1112 -26.91 -17.73 -32.52
CA LYS A 1112 -27.53 -16.58 -33.20
C LYS A 1112 -26.82 -16.24 -34.50
N ALA A 1113 -25.49 -16.19 -34.49
CA ALA A 1113 -24.69 -15.89 -35.66
C ALA A 1113 -23.30 -16.53 -35.60
N ALA A 1114 -22.71 -16.72 -36.78
CA ALA A 1114 -21.29 -17.01 -36.92
C ALA A 1114 -20.54 -15.67 -37.04
N VAL A 1115 -19.69 -15.35 -36.06
CA VAL A 1115 -19.03 -14.04 -35.94
C VAL A 1115 -17.52 -14.21 -36.12
N PRO A 1116 -16.92 -13.68 -37.20
CA PRO A 1116 -15.49 -13.75 -37.40
C PRO A 1116 -14.71 -13.05 -36.27
N TRP A 1117 -13.68 -13.70 -35.75
CA TRP A 1117 -12.83 -13.16 -34.67
C TRP A 1117 -12.31 -11.75 -34.95
N LYS A 1118 -11.87 -11.52 -36.19
CA LYS A 1118 -11.27 -10.25 -36.62
C LYS A 1118 -12.16 -9.04 -36.31
N ASN A 1119 -13.48 -9.15 -36.53
CA ASN A 1119 -14.43 -8.05 -36.34
C ASN A 1119 -15.28 -8.23 -35.07
N SER A 1120 -14.94 -9.20 -34.22
CA SER A 1120 -15.73 -9.56 -33.04
C SER A 1120 -15.84 -8.40 -32.04
N ARG A 1121 -14.76 -7.62 -31.84
CA ARG A 1121 -14.74 -6.44 -30.97
C ARG A 1121 -15.85 -5.44 -31.30
N GLN A 1122 -15.88 -4.98 -32.55
CA GLN A 1122 -16.88 -4.03 -33.04
C GLN A 1122 -18.30 -4.59 -32.87
N PHE A 1123 -18.51 -5.85 -33.27
CA PHE A 1123 -19.80 -6.52 -33.16
C PHE A 1123 -20.31 -6.57 -31.72
N PHE A 1124 -19.48 -7.07 -30.80
CA PHE A 1124 -19.87 -7.24 -29.39
C PHE A 1124 -20.00 -5.91 -28.66
N PHE A 1125 -19.26 -4.87 -29.04
CA PHE A 1125 -19.44 -3.53 -28.47
C PHE A 1125 -20.86 -3.00 -28.76
N HIS A 1126 -21.24 -2.96 -30.04
CA HIS A 1126 -22.55 -2.43 -30.45
C HIS A 1126 -23.69 -3.32 -29.93
N LEU A 1127 -23.51 -4.64 -29.90
CA LEU A 1127 -24.46 -5.57 -29.31
C LEU A 1127 -24.62 -5.35 -27.79
N THR A 1128 -23.52 -5.16 -27.07
CA THR A 1128 -23.56 -4.93 -25.61
C THR A 1128 -24.29 -3.62 -25.31
N MET A 1129 -23.97 -2.54 -26.02
CA MET A 1129 -24.69 -1.26 -25.89
C MET A 1129 -26.18 -1.42 -26.14
N ARG A 1130 -26.55 -2.11 -27.23
CA ARG A 1130 -27.94 -2.42 -27.54
C ARG A 1130 -28.62 -3.16 -26.41
N ARG A 1131 -28.02 -4.24 -25.91
CA ARG A 1131 -28.61 -5.06 -24.85
C ARG A 1131 -28.74 -4.30 -23.54
N ILE A 1132 -27.77 -3.47 -23.17
CA ILE A 1132 -27.87 -2.62 -21.96
C ILE A 1132 -29.08 -1.66 -22.07
N VAL A 1133 -29.20 -0.93 -23.18
CA VAL A 1133 -30.31 0.02 -23.39
C VAL A 1133 -31.65 -0.72 -23.51
N GLN A 1134 -31.70 -1.79 -24.29
CA GLN A 1134 -32.91 -2.57 -24.51
C GLN A 1134 -33.43 -3.18 -23.21
N ASP A 1135 -32.56 -3.82 -22.43
CA ASP A 1135 -32.95 -4.49 -21.19
C ASP A 1135 -33.42 -3.49 -20.13
N ASP A 1136 -32.80 -2.31 -20.05
CA ASP A 1136 -33.24 -1.21 -19.19
C ASP A 1136 -34.65 -0.73 -19.57
N LEU A 1137 -34.89 -0.44 -20.86
CA LEU A 1137 -36.20 -0.01 -21.36
C LEU A 1137 -37.27 -1.09 -21.17
N VAL A 1138 -36.92 -2.37 -21.39
CA VAL A 1138 -37.81 -3.50 -21.11
C VAL A 1138 -38.16 -3.55 -19.62
N GLN A 1139 -37.19 -3.37 -18.73
CA GLN A 1139 -37.44 -3.35 -17.30
C GLN A 1139 -38.33 -2.16 -16.90
N GLN A 1140 -38.12 -0.97 -17.48
CA GLN A 1140 -38.97 0.19 -17.25
C GLN A 1140 -40.42 -0.05 -17.74
N LEU A 1141 -40.60 -0.72 -18.88
CA LEU A 1141 -41.92 -1.11 -19.39
C LEU A 1141 -42.60 -2.15 -18.49
N LYS A 1142 -41.88 -3.17 -18.04
CA LYS A 1142 -42.41 -4.19 -17.11
C LYS A 1142 -42.77 -3.57 -15.75
N ASN A 1143 -41.99 -2.61 -15.28
CA ASN A 1143 -42.32 -1.83 -14.07
C ASN A 1143 -43.51 -0.87 -14.27
N ALA A 1144 -43.83 -0.51 -15.53
CA ALA A 1144 -45.01 0.30 -15.86
C ALA A 1144 -46.27 -0.55 -16.01
N ASP A 1145 -46.14 -1.79 -16.52
CA ASP A 1145 -47.20 -2.78 -16.66
C ASP A 1145 -46.67 -4.19 -16.33
N ASN A 1146 -47.00 -4.67 -15.14
CA ASN A 1146 -46.55 -5.97 -14.64
C ASN A 1146 -47.12 -7.17 -15.42
N THR A 1147 -48.07 -6.97 -16.35
CA THR A 1147 -48.62 -8.03 -17.19
C THR A 1147 -47.77 -8.31 -18.45
N LEU A 1148 -46.85 -7.40 -18.80
CA LEU A 1148 -45.98 -7.56 -19.95
C LEU A 1148 -44.85 -8.58 -19.66
N ASN A 1149 -44.74 -9.59 -20.53
CA ASN A 1149 -43.56 -10.45 -20.57
C ASN A 1149 -42.44 -9.79 -21.41
N THR A 1150 -41.22 -10.35 -21.33
CA THR A 1150 -40.02 -9.79 -21.99
C THR A 1150 -40.23 -9.65 -23.51
N THR A 1151 -40.82 -10.65 -24.17
CA THR A 1151 -41.11 -10.63 -25.60
C THR A 1151 -42.08 -9.51 -26.00
N ALA A 1152 -43.19 -9.36 -25.26
CA ALA A 1152 -44.18 -8.33 -25.52
C ALA A 1152 -43.59 -6.92 -25.33
N ALA A 1153 -42.76 -6.72 -24.30
CA ALA A 1153 -42.06 -5.45 -24.10
C ALA A 1153 -41.10 -5.11 -25.26
N ILE A 1154 -40.36 -6.10 -25.76
CA ILE A 1154 -39.50 -5.94 -26.95
C ILE A 1154 -40.34 -5.59 -28.19
N ASP A 1155 -41.51 -6.21 -28.37
CA ASP A 1155 -42.39 -5.91 -29.50
C ASP A 1155 -42.93 -4.47 -29.44
N VAL A 1156 -43.21 -3.94 -28.24
CA VAL A 1156 -43.52 -2.50 -28.09
C VAL A 1156 -42.34 -1.65 -28.57
N LEU A 1157 -41.11 -1.95 -28.15
CA LEU A 1157 -39.92 -1.21 -28.59
C LEU A 1157 -39.70 -1.31 -30.10
N LYS A 1158 -39.89 -2.49 -30.69
CA LYS A 1158 -39.83 -2.70 -32.16
C LYS A 1158 -40.84 -1.84 -32.90
N THR A 1159 -42.08 -1.74 -32.42
CA THR A 1159 -43.09 -0.89 -33.06
C THR A 1159 -42.76 0.59 -33.01
N MET A 1160 -41.89 1.02 -32.09
CA MET A 1160 -41.40 2.40 -32.02
C MET A 1160 -40.22 2.64 -32.97
N CYS A 1161 -39.25 1.73 -33.04
CA CYS A 1161 -38.06 1.89 -33.89
C CYS A 1161 -38.45 1.95 -35.37
N THR A 1162 -38.13 3.08 -36.01
CA THR A 1162 -38.24 3.27 -37.46
C THR A 1162 -36.96 2.84 -38.20
N CYS A 1163 -35.97 2.39 -37.46
CA CYS A 1163 -34.68 1.86 -37.89
C CYS A 1163 -34.77 0.38 -38.30
N ASP A 1164 -33.71 -0.14 -38.94
CA ASP A 1164 -33.54 -1.59 -39.07
C ASP A 1164 -33.26 -2.18 -37.67
N TRP A 1165 -34.16 -3.05 -37.21
CA TRP A 1165 -34.06 -3.68 -35.89
C TRP A 1165 -32.87 -4.65 -35.76
N GLU A 1166 -32.37 -5.18 -36.88
CA GLU A 1166 -31.24 -6.10 -36.86
C GLU A 1166 -29.88 -5.36 -36.77
N ASP A 1167 -29.85 -4.05 -37.06
CA ASP A 1167 -28.65 -3.22 -36.91
C ASP A 1167 -28.51 -2.71 -35.47
N ASN A 1168 -27.56 -3.29 -34.73
CA ASN A 1168 -27.32 -2.94 -33.33
C ASN A 1168 -27.03 -1.46 -33.11
N LYS A 1169 -26.29 -0.81 -34.01
CA LYS A 1169 -25.90 0.59 -33.87
C LYS A 1169 -27.09 1.51 -34.14
N ALA A 1170 -27.81 1.26 -35.23
CA ALA A 1170 -28.99 2.06 -35.59
C ALA A 1170 -30.07 2.05 -34.49
N VAL A 1171 -30.27 0.90 -33.84
CA VAL A 1171 -31.21 0.76 -32.72
C VAL A 1171 -30.79 1.60 -31.50
N VAL A 1172 -29.51 1.54 -31.11
CA VAL A 1172 -29.00 2.34 -29.98
C VAL A 1172 -29.11 3.83 -30.27
N ASP A 1173 -28.71 4.26 -31.48
CA ASP A 1173 -28.75 5.67 -31.90
C ASP A 1173 -30.19 6.21 -31.88
N TYR A 1174 -31.16 5.39 -32.34
CA TYR A 1174 -32.59 5.75 -32.32
C TYR A 1174 -33.10 5.98 -30.89
N PHE A 1175 -32.91 5.02 -29.98
CA PHE A 1175 -33.43 5.13 -28.62
C PHE A 1175 -32.72 6.20 -27.78
N THR A 1176 -31.45 6.47 -28.08
CA THR A 1176 -30.71 7.56 -27.44
C THR A 1176 -31.21 8.92 -27.92
N THR A 1177 -31.50 9.08 -29.21
CA THR A 1177 -31.98 10.34 -29.79
C THR A 1177 -33.46 10.61 -29.45
N GLN A 1178 -34.28 9.57 -29.34
CA GLN A 1178 -35.73 9.66 -29.10
C GLN A 1178 -36.11 9.40 -27.62
N ALA A 1179 -35.20 9.64 -26.68
CA ALA A 1179 -35.40 9.34 -25.26
C ALA A 1179 -36.70 9.93 -24.67
N ASP A 1180 -37.05 11.18 -25.03
CA ASP A 1180 -38.28 11.83 -24.57
C ASP A 1180 -39.55 11.11 -25.07
N ALA A 1181 -39.56 10.67 -26.33
CA ALA A 1181 -40.69 9.95 -26.91
C ALA A 1181 -40.86 8.56 -26.26
N VAL A 1182 -39.75 7.90 -25.91
CA VAL A 1182 -39.75 6.64 -25.17
C VAL A 1182 -40.30 6.83 -23.75
N ALA A 1183 -39.88 7.88 -23.05
CA ALA A 1183 -40.38 8.20 -21.72
C ALA A 1183 -41.90 8.47 -21.72
N GLU A 1184 -42.40 9.23 -22.70
CA GLU A 1184 -43.85 9.47 -22.86
C GLU A 1184 -44.61 8.18 -23.18
N LYS A 1185 -44.05 7.26 -23.99
CA LYS A 1185 -44.66 5.96 -24.23
C LYS A 1185 -44.74 5.12 -22.94
N ILE A 1186 -43.66 5.04 -22.16
CA ILE A 1186 -43.64 4.30 -20.88
C ILE A 1186 -44.71 4.87 -19.93
N LYS A 1187 -44.83 6.19 -19.84
CA LYS A 1187 -45.86 6.87 -19.05
C LYS A 1187 -47.27 6.54 -19.54
N ALA A 1188 -47.51 6.53 -20.84
CA ALA A 1188 -48.80 6.16 -21.43
C ALA A 1188 -49.16 4.68 -21.15
N THR A 1189 -48.17 3.79 -21.20
CA THR A 1189 -48.33 2.37 -20.82
C THR A 1189 -48.74 2.27 -19.34
N ARG A 1190 -48.05 2.97 -18.43
CA ARG A 1190 -48.40 3.00 -17.00
C ARG A 1190 -49.83 3.48 -16.75
N VAL A 1191 -50.24 4.57 -17.39
CA VAL A 1191 -51.61 5.11 -17.25
C VAL A 1191 -52.64 4.10 -17.75
N SER A 1192 -52.36 3.40 -18.84
CA SER A 1192 -53.25 2.38 -19.40
C SER A 1192 -53.37 1.17 -18.48
N ALA A 1193 -52.26 0.69 -17.91
CA ALA A 1193 -52.24 -0.40 -16.95
C ALA A 1193 -53.02 -0.07 -15.67
N ILE A 1194 -52.83 1.13 -15.10
CA ILE A 1194 -53.58 1.59 -13.93
C ILE A 1194 -55.08 1.64 -14.22
N LYS A 1195 -55.49 2.17 -15.38
CA LYS A 1195 -56.91 2.19 -15.78
C LYS A 1195 -57.50 0.79 -15.92
N ALA A 1196 -56.74 -0.15 -16.49
CA ALA A 1196 -57.16 -1.54 -16.60
C ALA A 1196 -57.34 -2.17 -15.22
N GLN A 1197 -56.40 -1.94 -14.30
CA GLN A 1197 -56.48 -2.45 -12.93
C GLN A 1197 -57.63 -1.83 -12.13
N MET A 1198 -57.89 -0.53 -12.31
CA MET A 1198 -59.06 0.14 -11.73
C MET A 1198 -60.37 -0.44 -12.28
N GLY A 1199 -60.45 -0.73 -13.57
CA GLY A 1199 -61.63 -1.36 -14.18
C GLY A 1199 -61.89 -2.78 -13.65
N ILE A 1200 -60.82 -3.56 -13.41
CA ILE A 1200 -60.93 -4.87 -12.76
C ILE A 1200 -61.48 -4.70 -11.34
N LEU A 1201 -60.91 -3.81 -10.55
CA LEU A 1201 -61.36 -3.52 -9.18
C LEU A 1201 -62.81 -3.01 -9.14
N GLU A 1202 -63.22 -2.15 -10.07
CA GLU A 1202 -64.61 -1.68 -10.21
C GLU A 1202 -65.56 -2.84 -10.54
N SER A 1203 -65.14 -3.78 -11.41
CA SER A 1203 -65.93 -4.98 -11.74
C SER A 1203 -66.04 -5.95 -10.57
N GLU A 1204 -65.00 -6.09 -9.75
CA GLU A 1204 -65.00 -6.90 -8.52
C GLU A 1204 -65.89 -6.26 -7.44
N LEU A 1205 -65.81 -4.93 -7.28
CA LEU A 1205 -66.62 -4.15 -6.33
C LEU A 1205 -68.10 -4.10 -6.70
N SER A 1206 -68.44 -4.16 -7.99
CA SER A 1206 -69.84 -4.21 -8.45
C SER A 1206 -70.42 -5.63 -8.47
N GLY A 1207 -69.57 -6.65 -8.34
CA GLY A 1207 -69.96 -8.05 -8.17
C GLY A 1207 -70.11 -8.50 -6.71
N MET A 1208 -69.62 -7.71 -5.74
CA MET A 1208 -69.86 -7.84 -4.30
C MET A 1208 -71.12 -7.10 -3.87
#